data_AF-A0A954E0I8-F1
#
_entry.id   AF-A0A954E0I8-F1
#
_cell.length_a   1.000
_cell.length_b   1.000
_cell.length_c   1.000
_cell.angle_alpha   90.00
_cell.angle_beta   90.00
_cell.angle_gamma   90.00
#
_symmetry.space_group_name_H-M   'P 1'
#
loop_
_entity.id
_entity.type
_entity.pdbx_description
1 polymer ?
#
loop_
_entity_poly.entity_id
_entity_poly.type
_entity_poly.pdbx_seq_one_letter_code
_entity_poly.pdbx_strand_id
1 'polypeptide(L)'
;MKRNSKPKADGLQQGRKAIDQLDKELVRLLAERMKAVQGIADAKRQNPDAPLRDDGRERELFEVWSREAVGHDLSGYFAGRVLREILNWSRREQERQLRPKSEETSTGAVRVGYQGVPACYSDLAITKLFSTRDHKGLARQGFRSFGAAIDALEAGEIDYALLPIENTIAGSINDVYDLLARRNVTIVGEEIIDVEHCLVALPGTKLEDVRVVRSHPVALQQCREFLDNLVGTVAESYHDTAGAARSIAVEKAVDVAAIASEESAAHYGLQVLARKVHDQRENMTRFLLIAREPEAFDKRWPSKSSLVISVNHRQGALLACLQAFATQGVNLTKLESRPLAETPWEYLFYLDIEGRIDDPGVAAALEELRVHTNRLKVLGSYPRCVSETEGVQVAAPQAPAKRNGKVKDGVSMPKIPAAPKKNGALRLAGSREDKSRTRVRIGGVEIGGSQFVVISGPCAIESREQVLESAAMVKACGARIMRGGAFKPRSSPYSFQGLGFEGLDMLREAGRAYEMPVVTEVLRIEDAGRIAEKADMLQVGARNMQNFALLRELGRLDRPILLKRGMSATIEEVLMAAEYIMDAGNNQVVLCERGIRTFETATRATLDVSAIPVLKSRSHLPVIVDPSHAAGVRDLVIPLALAATAAGADGLIVEAHPRPEEALCDKDQALTRGDLEELIHALRPIVAAQGRTL
;
A
#
# COMPACT_ATOMS: atom_id res chain seq x y z
N MET A 1 -45.68 28.45 45.50
CA MET A 1 -45.58 28.73 44.04
C MET A 1 -44.70 27.67 43.38
N LYS A 2 -45.29 26.69 42.71
CA LYS A 2 -44.56 25.66 41.96
C LYS A 2 -44.21 26.20 40.57
N ARG A 3 -42.92 26.36 40.27
CA ARG A 3 -42.40 26.67 38.92
C ARG A 3 -42.40 25.38 38.10
N ASN A 4 -43.12 25.41 36.99
CA ASN A 4 -43.24 24.34 36.02
C ASN A 4 -42.19 24.58 34.91
N SER A 5 -41.24 23.67 34.73
CA SER A 5 -40.21 23.73 33.67
C SER A 5 -40.38 22.55 32.70
N LYS A 6 -41.03 22.79 31.56
CA LYS A 6 -40.96 21.92 30.37
C LYS A 6 -41.08 22.77 29.09
N PRO A 7 -39.95 23.05 28.40
CA PRO A 7 -40.03 23.31 26.95
C PRO A 7 -38.81 22.80 26.14
N LYS A 8 -38.36 21.54 26.32
CA LYS A 8 -37.24 20.97 25.51
C LYS A 8 -37.52 19.65 24.78
N ALA A 9 -38.62 18.96 25.07
CA ALA A 9 -38.91 17.66 24.46
C ALA A 9 -39.58 17.75 23.06
N ASP A 10 -40.28 18.85 22.77
CA ASP A 10 -41.19 18.95 21.60
C ASP A 10 -40.45 19.16 20.27
N GLY A 11 -39.40 20.00 20.26
CA GLY A 11 -38.63 20.29 19.04
C GLY A 11 -37.84 19.08 18.50
N LEU A 12 -37.37 18.20 19.38
CA LEU A 12 -36.69 16.97 18.99
C LEU A 12 -37.65 15.98 18.31
N GLN A 13 -38.85 15.82 18.87
CA GLN A 13 -39.87 14.93 18.33
C GLN A 13 -40.42 15.44 17.00
N GLN A 14 -40.55 16.75 16.85
CA GLN A 14 -40.99 17.37 15.60
C GLN A 14 -39.91 17.22 14.50
N GLY A 15 -38.64 17.41 14.85
CA GLY A 15 -37.52 17.16 13.93
C GLY A 15 -37.45 15.71 13.45
N ARG A 16 -37.64 14.73 14.36
CA ARG A 16 -37.67 13.29 14.00
C ARG A 16 -38.82 12.96 13.04
N LYS A 17 -40.03 13.46 13.29
CA LYS A 17 -41.18 13.25 12.39
C LYS A 17 -40.96 13.84 10.99
N ALA A 18 -40.25 14.97 10.90
CA ALA A 18 -39.90 15.57 9.62
C ALA A 18 -38.90 14.69 8.84
N ILE A 19 -37.89 14.15 9.52
CA ILE A 19 -36.94 13.18 8.94
C ILE A 19 -37.67 11.91 8.47
N ASP A 20 -38.51 11.31 9.32
CA ASP A 20 -39.27 10.10 8.97
C ASP A 20 -40.14 10.29 7.71
N GLN A 21 -40.66 11.51 7.50
CA GLN A 21 -41.45 11.83 6.31
C GLN A 21 -40.58 11.99 5.06
N LEU A 22 -39.40 12.62 5.19
CA LEU A 22 -38.42 12.74 4.10
C LEU A 22 -37.87 11.37 3.69
N ASP A 23 -37.60 10.49 4.66
CA ASP A 23 -37.10 9.14 4.42
C ASP A 23 -38.11 8.30 3.61
N LYS A 24 -39.41 8.43 3.91
CA LYS A 24 -40.47 7.78 3.11
C LYS A 24 -40.49 8.27 1.67
N GLU A 25 -40.28 9.56 1.47
CA GLU A 25 -40.27 10.16 0.13
C GLU A 25 -39.02 9.73 -0.64
N LEU A 26 -37.87 9.64 0.01
CA LEU A 26 -36.63 9.12 -0.57
C LEU A 26 -36.82 7.67 -1.07
N VAL A 27 -37.44 6.81 -0.27
CA VAL A 27 -37.75 5.43 -0.66
C VAL A 27 -38.68 5.39 -1.88
N ARG A 28 -39.72 6.24 -1.92
CA ARG A 28 -40.62 6.34 -3.07
C ARG A 28 -39.86 6.74 -4.35
N LEU A 29 -39.03 7.76 -4.27
CA LEU A 29 -38.24 8.26 -5.41
C LEU A 29 -37.23 7.22 -5.91
N LEU A 30 -36.58 6.48 -5.00
CA LEU A 30 -35.71 5.37 -5.37
C LEU A 30 -36.48 4.27 -6.10
N ALA A 31 -37.69 3.92 -5.65
CA ALA A 31 -38.53 2.92 -6.32
C ALA A 31 -38.98 3.37 -7.73
N GLU A 32 -39.35 4.64 -7.90
CA GLU A 32 -39.69 5.21 -9.21
C GLU A 32 -38.48 5.22 -10.16
N ARG A 33 -37.32 5.61 -9.66
CA ARG A 33 -36.07 5.54 -10.41
C ARG A 33 -35.75 4.11 -10.82
N MET A 34 -35.98 3.12 -9.95
CA MET A 34 -35.79 1.71 -10.31
C MET A 34 -36.69 1.30 -11.46
N LYS A 35 -37.98 1.69 -11.49
CA LYS A 35 -38.85 1.41 -12.65
C LYS A 35 -38.29 1.96 -13.97
N ALA A 36 -37.73 3.17 -13.94
CA ALA A 36 -37.08 3.74 -15.13
C ALA A 36 -35.84 2.94 -15.57
N VAL A 37 -35.07 2.41 -14.61
CA VAL A 37 -33.94 1.52 -14.88
C VAL A 37 -34.39 0.21 -15.54
N GLN A 38 -35.55 -0.34 -15.16
CA GLN A 38 -36.12 -1.53 -15.82
C GLN A 38 -36.44 -1.23 -17.29
N GLY A 39 -37.03 -0.06 -17.59
CA GLY A 39 -37.26 0.37 -18.97
C GLY A 39 -35.97 0.49 -19.81
N ILE A 40 -34.86 0.92 -19.19
CA ILE A 40 -33.53 0.93 -19.85
C ILE A 40 -33.04 -0.49 -20.13
N ALA A 41 -33.23 -1.42 -19.20
CA ALA A 41 -32.87 -2.82 -19.40
C ALA A 41 -33.68 -3.46 -20.54
N ASP A 42 -34.99 -3.23 -20.61
CA ASP A 42 -35.84 -3.72 -21.71
C ASP A 42 -35.41 -3.15 -23.06
N ALA A 43 -35.09 -1.85 -23.13
CA ALA A 43 -34.56 -1.23 -24.35
C ALA A 43 -33.20 -1.84 -24.79
N LYS A 44 -32.30 -2.11 -23.84
CA LYS A 44 -31.00 -2.76 -24.10
C LYS A 44 -31.13 -4.24 -24.46
N ARG A 45 -32.21 -4.91 -24.05
CA ARG A 45 -32.53 -6.27 -24.47
C ARG A 45 -32.96 -6.31 -25.94
N GLN A 46 -33.68 -5.28 -26.40
CA GLN A 46 -34.14 -5.15 -27.78
C GLN A 46 -33.06 -4.63 -28.74
N ASN A 47 -31.99 -3.99 -28.21
CA ASN A 47 -30.85 -3.50 -29.00
C ASN A 47 -29.54 -4.19 -28.57
N PRO A 48 -29.07 -5.21 -29.32
CA PRO A 48 -27.83 -5.94 -29.03
C PRO A 48 -26.57 -5.08 -29.01
N ASP A 49 -26.54 -3.95 -29.73
CA ASP A 49 -25.36 -3.08 -29.84
C ASP A 49 -25.33 -1.98 -28.77
N ALA A 50 -26.38 -1.85 -27.96
CA ALA A 50 -26.44 -0.82 -26.93
C ALA A 50 -25.40 -1.10 -25.82
N PRO A 51 -24.56 -0.11 -25.44
CA PRO A 51 -23.57 -0.29 -24.39
C PRO A 51 -24.24 -0.49 -23.03
N LEU A 52 -23.72 -1.43 -22.24
CA LEU A 52 -24.24 -1.71 -20.89
C LEU A 52 -23.91 -0.58 -19.90
N ARG A 53 -22.78 0.10 -20.09
CA ARG A 53 -22.33 1.24 -19.29
C ARG A 53 -22.03 2.44 -20.18
N ASP A 54 -22.35 3.63 -19.69
CA ASP A 54 -22.03 4.90 -20.32
C ASP A 54 -21.17 5.73 -19.35
N ASP A 55 -19.85 5.56 -19.44
CA ASP A 55 -18.87 6.21 -18.57
C ASP A 55 -18.85 7.74 -18.72
N GLY A 56 -19.30 8.26 -19.87
CA GLY A 56 -19.41 9.69 -20.12
C GLY A 56 -20.60 10.27 -19.37
N ARG A 57 -21.77 9.65 -19.52
CA ARG A 57 -22.99 10.05 -18.81
C ARG A 57 -22.88 9.90 -17.30
N GLU A 58 -22.27 8.82 -16.81
CA GLU A 58 -22.06 8.64 -15.37
C GLU A 58 -21.22 9.79 -14.79
N ARG A 59 -20.12 10.18 -15.46
CA ARG A 59 -19.30 11.34 -15.07
C ARG A 59 -20.10 12.63 -15.00
N GLU A 60 -20.87 12.93 -16.04
CA GLU A 60 -21.70 14.13 -16.11
C GLU A 60 -22.72 14.17 -14.97
N LEU A 61 -23.36 13.04 -14.66
CA LEU A 61 -24.29 12.94 -13.53
C LEU A 61 -23.62 13.23 -12.19
N PHE A 62 -22.40 12.73 -11.96
CA PHE A 62 -21.63 13.03 -10.75
C PHE A 62 -21.32 14.53 -10.62
N GLU A 63 -20.93 15.19 -11.72
CA GLU A 63 -20.64 16.62 -11.71
C GLU A 63 -21.89 17.47 -11.44
N VAL A 64 -23.03 17.11 -12.05
CA VAL A 64 -24.32 17.78 -11.86
C VAL A 64 -24.79 17.64 -10.41
N TRP A 65 -24.84 16.42 -9.87
CA TRP A 65 -25.27 16.17 -8.49
C TRP A 65 -24.36 16.84 -7.47
N SER A 66 -23.05 16.83 -7.71
CA SER A 66 -22.10 17.49 -6.81
C SER A 66 -22.31 19.00 -6.78
N ARG A 67 -22.63 19.62 -7.91
CA ARG A 67 -22.90 21.06 -8.02
C ARG A 67 -24.24 21.43 -7.37
N GLU A 68 -25.29 20.67 -7.64
CA GLU A 68 -26.61 20.88 -7.03
C GLU A 68 -26.56 20.73 -5.51
N ALA A 69 -25.83 19.73 -4.99
CA ALA A 69 -25.66 19.53 -3.56
C ALA A 69 -25.04 20.76 -2.86
N VAL A 70 -24.00 21.36 -3.46
CA VAL A 70 -23.37 22.58 -2.92
C VAL A 70 -24.36 23.75 -2.91
N GLY A 71 -25.27 23.82 -3.90
CA GLY A 71 -26.35 24.83 -3.93
C GLY A 71 -27.39 24.67 -2.82
N HIS A 72 -27.43 23.54 -2.13
CA HIS A 72 -28.32 23.23 -1.01
C HIS A 72 -27.59 23.11 0.34
N ASP A 73 -26.39 23.69 0.45
CA ASP A 73 -25.51 23.57 1.63
C ASP A 73 -25.18 22.11 2.01
N LEU A 74 -25.25 21.18 1.05
CA LEU A 74 -24.89 19.79 1.20
C LEU A 74 -23.51 19.52 0.60
N SER A 75 -22.71 18.67 1.25
CA SER A 75 -21.40 18.29 0.72
C SER A 75 -21.56 17.58 -0.64
N GLY A 76 -20.99 18.16 -1.70
CA GLY A 76 -20.95 17.51 -3.02
C GLY A 76 -20.26 16.14 -2.99
N TYR A 77 -19.27 15.97 -2.11
CA TYR A 77 -18.65 14.68 -1.87
C TYR A 77 -19.64 13.65 -1.28
N PHE A 78 -20.45 14.06 -0.30
CA PHE A 78 -21.48 13.19 0.29
C PHE A 78 -22.57 12.82 -0.73
N ALA A 79 -23.09 13.79 -1.50
CA ALA A 79 -24.07 13.53 -2.54
C ALA A 79 -23.53 12.61 -3.64
N GLY A 80 -22.26 12.79 -4.02
CA GLY A 80 -21.56 11.88 -4.92
C GLY A 80 -21.49 10.44 -4.39
N ARG A 81 -21.21 10.24 -3.10
CA ARG A 81 -21.25 8.89 -2.49
C ARG A 81 -22.64 8.25 -2.59
N VAL A 82 -23.70 9.00 -2.30
CA VAL A 82 -25.07 8.49 -2.40
C VAL A 82 -25.42 8.15 -3.85
N LEU A 83 -25.06 9.00 -4.82
CA LEU A 83 -25.27 8.73 -6.23
C LEU A 83 -24.54 7.47 -6.70
N ARG A 84 -23.32 7.25 -6.22
CA ARG A 84 -22.53 6.06 -6.54
C ARG A 84 -23.26 4.78 -6.17
N GLU A 85 -23.81 4.71 -4.96
CA GLU A 85 -24.60 3.57 -4.50
C GLU A 85 -25.86 3.37 -5.34
N ILE A 86 -26.53 4.46 -5.68
CA ILE A 86 -27.72 4.44 -6.54
C ILE A 86 -27.39 3.94 -7.96
N LEU A 87 -26.25 4.33 -8.53
CA LEU A 87 -25.78 3.87 -9.84
C LEU A 87 -25.29 2.41 -9.79
N ASN A 88 -24.63 2.00 -8.70
CA ASN A 88 -24.25 0.61 -8.45
C ASN A 88 -25.49 -0.29 -8.46
N TRP A 89 -26.53 0.09 -7.72
CA TRP A 89 -27.79 -0.64 -7.71
C TRP A 89 -28.45 -0.66 -9.10
N SER A 90 -28.50 0.47 -9.81
CA SER A 90 -29.02 0.51 -11.19
C SER A 90 -28.34 -0.48 -12.13
N ARG A 91 -27.02 -0.63 -12.02
CA ARG A 91 -26.24 -1.53 -12.88
C ARG A 91 -26.54 -2.98 -12.54
N ARG A 92 -26.58 -3.32 -11.24
CA ARG A 92 -26.94 -4.67 -10.78
C ARG A 92 -28.35 -5.07 -11.18
N GLU A 93 -29.33 -4.15 -11.14
CA GLU A 93 -30.70 -4.44 -11.57
C GLU A 93 -30.81 -4.65 -13.10
N GLN A 94 -30.05 -3.87 -13.89
CA GLN A 94 -29.95 -4.11 -15.34
C GLN A 94 -29.28 -5.47 -15.64
N GLU A 95 -28.25 -5.84 -14.88
CA GLU A 95 -27.61 -7.15 -14.99
C GLU A 95 -28.59 -8.28 -14.73
N ARG A 96 -29.39 -8.19 -13.66
CA ARG A 96 -30.42 -9.19 -13.33
C ARG A 96 -31.38 -9.42 -14.48
N GLN A 97 -31.79 -8.36 -15.18
CA GLN A 97 -32.74 -8.44 -16.28
C GLN A 97 -32.12 -8.85 -17.62
N LEU A 98 -30.88 -8.45 -17.90
CA LEU A 98 -30.21 -8.74 -19.16
C LEU A 98 -29.52 -10.11 -19.18
N ARG A 99 -29.34 -10.74 -18.02
CA ARG A 99 -28.89 -12.14 -17.95
C ARG A 99 -29.79 -13.03 -18.80
N PRO A 100 -29.22 -13.91 -19.63
CA PRO A 100 -30.01 -14.91 -20.34
C PRO A 100 -30.78 -15.71 -19.30
N LYS A 101 -32.09 -15.85 -19.48
CA LYS A 101 -32.86 -16.82 -18.68
C LYS A 101 -32.26 -18.18 -19.01
N SER A 102 -31.47 -18.74 -18.11
CA SER A 102 -31.05 -20.13 -18.24
C SER A 102 -32.31 -20.98 -18.34
N GLU A 103 -32.38 -21.84 -19.35
CA GLU A 103 -33.54 -22.72 -19.59
C GLU A 103 -33.74 -23.76 -18.47
N GLU A 104 -32.89 -23.78 -17.45
CA GLU A 104 -33.10 -24.53 -16.23
C GLU A 104 -33.19 -23.57 -15.04
N THR A 105 -34.41 -23.10 -14.78
CA THR A 105 -34.74 -22.71 -13.41
C THR A 105 -34.81 -24.00 -12.61
N SER A 106 -33.73 -24.32 -11.90
CA SER A 106 -33.78 -25.32 -10.84
C SER A 106 -35.00 -25.01 -9.97
N THR A 107 -35.82 -26.01 -9.75
CA THR A 107 -37.14 -25.85 -9.12
C THR A 107 -37.06 -25.56 -7.62
N GLY A 108 -35.85 -25.51 -7.05
CA GLY A 108 -35.57 -25.35 -5.62
C GLY A 108 -34.76 -24.08 -5.27
N ALA A 109 -34.49 -23.91 -3.97
CA ALA A 109 -33.60 -22.86 -3.47
C ALA A 109 -32.16 -23.10 -3.93
N VAL A 110 -31.45 -22.04 -4.31
CA VAL A 110 -30.03 -22.09 -4.65
C VAL A 110 -29.22 -22.38 -3.38
N ARG A 111 -28.35 -23.39 -3.42
CA ARG A 111 -27.51 -23.81 -2.30
C ARG A 111 -26.09 -23.33 -2.50
N VAL A 112 -25.58 -22.52 -1.57
CA VAL A 112 -24.25 -21.95 -1.64
C VAL A 112 -23.43 -22.35 -0.41
N GLY A 113 -22.29 -22.99 -0.66
CA GLY A 113 -21.33 -23.38 0.37
C GLY A 113 -20.26 -22.33 0.60
N TYR A 114 -19.79 -22.22 1.83
CA TYR A 114 -18.65 -21.40 2.22
C TYR A 114 -17.88 -22.07 3.36
N GLN A 115 -16.64 -21.65 3.60
CA GLN A 115 -15.89 -22.08 4.77
C GLN A 115 -16.19 -21.17 5.97
N GLY A 116 -16.49 -21.78 7.12
CA GLY A 116 -16.76 -21.09 8.38
C GLY A 116 -18.19 -21.26 8.89
N VAL A 117 -18.55 -20.43 9.88
CA VAL A 117 -19.88 -20.42 10.52
C VAL A 117 -20.79 -19.29 9.99
N PRO A 118 -22.12 -19.32 10.26
CA PRO A 118 -23.03 -18.25 9.87
C PRO A 118 -22.57 -16.86 10.30
N ALA A 119 -22.84 -15.88 9.44
CA ALA A 119 -22.43 -14.48 9.55
C ALA A 119 -20.92 -14.20 9.47
N CYS A 120 -20.10 -15.15 9.00
CA CYS A 120 -18.73 -14.83 8.57
C CYS A 120 -18.72 -14.01 7.27
N TYR A 121 -17.57 -13.40 6.92
CA TYR A 121 -17.48 -12.56 5.72
C TYR A 121 -17.84 -13.29 4.43
N SER A 122 -17.54 -14.58 4.30
CA SER A 122 -17.98 -15.40 3.16
C SER A 122 -19.51 -15.50 3.09
N ASP A 123 -20.17 -15.69 4.23
CA ASP A 123 -21.63 -15.79 4.32
C ASP A 123 -22.34 -14.45 3.99
N LEU A 124 -21.74 -13.34 4.43
CA LEU A 124 -22.19 -11.98 4.11
C LEU A 124 -21.99 -11.66 2.62
N ALA A 125 -20.86 -12.09 2.06
CA ALA A 125 -20.56 -11.95 0.64
C ALA A 125 -21.59 -12.71 -0.23
N ILE A 126 -22.00 -13.91 0.18
CA ILE A 126 -23.06 -14.67 -0.50
C ILE A 126 -24.37 -13.87 -0.47
N THR A 127 -24.74 -13.32 0.69
CA THR A 127 -25.98 -12.53 0.83
C THR A 127 -25.97 -11.33 -0.11
N LYS A 128 -24.85 -10.61 -0.19
CA LYS A 128 -24.68 -9.47 -1.09
C LYS A 128 -24.74 -9.91 -2.56
N LEU A 129 -23.99 -10.94 -2.94
CA LEU A 129 -23.89 -11.42 -4.32
C LEU A 129 -25.23 -11.96 -4.86
N PHE A 130 -25.98 -12.67 -4.03
CA PHE A 130 -27.26 -13.27 -4.43
C PHE A 130 -28.46 -12.33 -4.24
N SER A 131 -28.31 -11.20 -3.53
CA SER A 131 -29.35 -10.17 -3.46
C SER A 131 -29.75 -9.62 -4.84
N THR A 132 -28.89 -9.75 -5.84
CA THR A 132 -29.11 -9.27 -7.21
C THR A 132 -29.19 -10.38 -8.25
N ARG A 133 -29.02 -11.66 -7.85
CA ARG A 133 -29.25 -12.82 -8.72
C ARG A 133 -30.70 -13.29 -8.59
N ASP A 134 -31.30 -13.71 -9.70
CA ASP A 134 -32.66 -14.26 -9.67
C ASP A 134 -32.63 -15.66 -9.02
N HIS A 135 -33.34 -15.83 -7.90
CA HIS A 135 -33.44 -17.10 -7.20
C HIS A 135 -34.78 -17.20 -6.44
N LYS A 136 -35.37 -18.40 -6.38
CA LYS A 136 -36.62 -18.63 -5.61
C LYS A 136 -36.38 -18.73 -4.09
N GLY A 137 -35.12 -18.92 -3.69
CA GLY A 137 -34.68 -19.00 -2.30
C GLY A 137 -33.17 -19.23 -2.25
N LEU A 138 -32.54 -18.91 -1.12
CA LEU A 138 -31.11 -19.01 -0.91
C LEU A 138 -30.82 -19.82 0.37
N ALA A 139 -30.26 -21.01 0.20
CA ALA A 139 -29.76 -21.84 1.28
C ALA A 139 -28.24 -21.67 1.38
N ARG A 140 -27.74 -21.31 2.56
CA ARG A 140 -26.31 -21.05 2.80
C ARG A 140 -25.78 -22.10 3.77
N GLN A 141 -24.70 -22.77 3.42
CA GLN A 141 -24.14 -23.88 4.19
C GLN A 141 -22.67 -23.65 4.51
N GLY A 142 -22.34 -23.62 5.80
CA GLY A 142 -20.97 -23.52 6.28
C GLY A 142 -20.27 -24.89 6.31
N PHE A 143 -19.03 -24.93 5.87
CA PHE A 143 -18.15 -26.10 5.88
C PHE A 143 -16.90 -25.84 6.71
N ARG A 144 -16.26 -26.91 7.19
CA ARG A 144 -15.06 -26.81 8.04
C ARG A 144 -13.83 -26.32 7.28
N SER A 145 -13.70 -26.66 6.00
CA SER A 145 -12.56 -26.29 5.14
C SER A 145 -13.03 -25.92 3.73
N PHE A 146 -12.17 -25.22 2.99
CA PHE A 146 -12.41 -24.92 1.57
C PHE A 146 -12.53 -26.20 0.73
N GLY A 147 -11.70 -27.21 1.04
CA GLY A 147 -11.75 -28.51 0.38
C GLY A 147 -13.11 -29.19 0.55
N ALA A 148 -13.67 -29.20 1.77
CA ALA A 148 -14.98 -29.79 2.03
C ALA A 148 -16.12 -29.06 1.28
N ALA A 149 -16.03 -27.74 1.14
CA ALA A 149 -16.99 -26.99 0.33
C ALA A 149 -16.89 -27.37 -1.17
N ILE A 150 -15.68 -27.54 -1.71
CA ILE A 150 -15.49 -28.01 -3.08
C ILE A 150 -15.94 -29.46 -3.27
N ASP A 151 -15.68 -30.35 -2.31
CA ASP A 151 -16.13 -31.74 -2.37
C ASP A 151 -17.68 -31.82 -2.42
N ALA A 152 -18.36 -31.01 -1.61
CA ALA A 152 -19.82 -30.89 -1.63
C ALA A 152 -20.35 -30.31 -2.95
N LEU A 153 -19.62 -29.36 -3.56
CA LEU A 153 -19.95 -28.81 -4.87
C LEU A 153 -19.82 -29.88 -5.96
N GLU A 154 -18.70 -30.62 -6.00
CA GLU A 154 -18.48 -31.72 -6.95
C GLU A 154 -19.54 -32.83 -6.78
N ALA A 155 -19.93 -33.13 -5.54
CA ALA A 155 -21.00 -34.10 -5.21
C ALA A 155 -22.42 -33.60 -5.54
N GLY A 156 -22.62 -32.31 -5.82
CA GLY A 156 -23.95 -31.73 -6.09
C GLY A 156 -24.82 -31.48 -4.87
N GLU A 157 -24.23 -31.52 -3.67
CA GLU A 157 -24.89 -31.16 -2.42
C GLU A 157 -25.14 -29.65 -2.31
N ILE A 158 -24.30 -28.85 -2.97
CA ILE A 158 -24.45 -27.41 -3.17
C ILE A 158 -24.32 -27.07 -4.66
N ASP A 159 -24.87 -25.94 -5.06
CA ASP A 159 -24.86 -25.47 -6.44
C ASP A 159 -23.66 -24.54 -6.72
N TYR A 160 -23.21 -23.81 -5.69
CA TYR A 160 -22.04 -22.95 -5.75
C TYR A 160 -21.19 -23.03 -4.48
N ALA A 161 -19.89 -22.75 -4.61
CA ALA A 161 -19.02 -22.46 -3.47
C ALA A 161 -18.46 -21.03 -3.59
N LEU A 162 -18.50 -20.25 -2.51
CA LEU A 162 -17.86 -18.94 -2.47
C LEU A 162 -16.54 -19.03 -1.69
N LEU A 163 -15.42 -18.74 -2.37
CA LEU A 163 -14.08 -18.89 -1.81
C LEU A 163 -13.34 -17.54 -1.79
N PRO A 164 -12.78 -17.11 -0.63
CA PRO A 164 -11.91 -15.94 -0.59
C PRO A 164 -10.56 -16.29 -1.21
N ILE A 165 -10.01 -15.43 -2.06
CA ILE A 165 -8.72 -15.67 -2.75
C ILE A 165 -7.62 -14.71 -2.33
N GLU A 166 -7.98 -13.53 -1.83
CA GLU A 166 -7.04 -12.47 -1.52
C GLU A 166 -7.68 -11.48 -0.56
N ASN A 167 -6.89 -10.99 0.39
CA ASN A 167 -7.22 -9.87 1.24
C ASN A 167 -6.13 -8.80 1.11
N THR A 168 -6.49 -7.53 1.08
CA THR A 168 -5.53 -6.41 0.88
C THR A 168 -4.46 -6.33 1.97
N ILE A 169 -4.74 -6.84 3.18
CA ILE A 169 -3.82 -6.81 4.31
C ILE A 169 -3.11 -8.16 4.51
N ALA A 170 -3.86 -9.26 4.45
CA ALA A 170 -3.34 -10.60 4.72
C ALA A 170 -2.69 -11.28 3.49
N GLY A 171 -2.91 -10.72 2.29
CA GLY A 171 -2.40 -11.26 1.04
C GLY A 171 -3.24 -12.42 0.47
N SER A 172 -2.59 -13.22 -0.38
CA SER A 172 -3.17 -14.34 -1.13
C SER A 172 -3.52 -15.55 -0.24
N ILE A 173 -4.72 -16.12 -0.43
CA ILE A 173 -5.18 -17.32 0.29
C ILE A 173 -4.77 -18.55 -0.50
N ASN A 174 -3.58 -19.03 -0.17
CA ASN A 174 -2.85 -20.08 -0.86
C ASN A 174 -3.62 -21.39 -1.07
N ASP A 175 -4.33 -21.87 -0.05
CA ASP A 175 -5.08 -23.14 -0.12
C ASP A 175 -6.15 -23.12 -1.22
N VAL A 176 -6.75 -21.96 -1.49
CA VAL A 176 -7.79 -21.81 -2.51
C VAL A 176 -7.18 -21.91 -3.91
N TYR A 177 -6.02 -21.29 -4.15
CA TYR A 177 -5.31 -21.43 -5.44
C TYR A 177 -4.94 -22.88 -5.73
N ASP A 178 -4.48 -23.60 -4.72
CA ASP A 178 -4.07 -25.00 -4.86
C ASP A 178 -5.28 -25.90 -5.17
N LEU A 179 -6.44 -25.63 -4.55
CA LEU A 179 -7.70 -26.30 -4.86
C LEU A 179 -8.16 -26.02 -6.29
N LEU A 180 -8.20 -24.75 -6.71
CA LEU A 180 -8.62 -24.35 -8.06
C LEU A 180 -7.72 -24.95 -9.15
N ALA A 181 -6.41 -25.05 -8.90
CA ALA A 181 -5.48 -25.68 -9.82
C ALA A 181 -5.79 -27.18 -10.02
N ARG A 182 -6.15 -27.91 -8.94
CA ARG A 182 -6.28 -29.38 -8.93
C ARG A 182 -7.68 -29.90 -9.25
N ARG A 183 -8.73 -29.17 -8.86
CA ARG A 183 -10.13 -29.62 -8.90
C ARG A 183 -10.84 -29.25 -10.21
N ASN A 184 -11.86 -30.00 -10.62
CA ASN A 184 -12.58 -29.74 -11.87
C ASN A 184 -13.78 -28.84 -11.61
N VAL A 185 -13.47 -27.58 -11.31
CA VAL A 185 -14.45 -26.54 -11.01
C VAL A 185 -14.14 -25.29 -11.83
N THR A 186 -15.12 -24.42 -11.99
CA THR A 186 -14.98 -23.19 -12.75
C THR A 186 -15.43 -21.96 -11.97
N ILE A 187 -14.75 -20.85 -12.22
CA ILE A 187 -15.11 -19.54 -11.68
C ILE A 187 -16.19 -18.93 -12.58
N VAL A 188 -17.30 -18.54 -11.97
CA VAL A 188 -18.50 -17.99 -12.64
C VAL A 188 -18.86 -16.59 -12.14
N GLY A 189 -18.04 -16.02 -11.26
CA GLY A 189 -18.20 -14.66 -10.76
C GLY A 189 -17.16 -14.30 -9.72
N GLU A 190 -17.12 -13.03 -9.38
CA GLU A 190 -16.33 -12.50 -8.26
C GLU A 190 -17.12 -11.46 -7.48
N GLU A 191 -16.77 -11.28 -6.21
CA GLU A 191 -17.32 -10.23 -5.35
C GLU A 191 -16.22 -9.66 -4.46
N ILE A 192 -16.28 -8.37 -4.16
CA ILE A 192 -15.34 -7.70 -3.26
C ILE A 192 -16.12 -7.13 -2.08
N ILE A 193 -15.68 -7.49 -0.87
CA ILE A 193 -16.28 -7.02 0.38
C ILE A 193 -15.28 -6.19 1.16
N ASP A 194 -15.73 -5.03 1.62
CA ASP A 194 -15.04 -4.24 2.64
C ASP A 194 -15.14 -4.95 3.99
N VAL A 195 -14.00 -5.31 4.54
CA VAL A 195 -13.88 -6.01 5.82
C VAL A 195 -13.73 -4.98 6.93
N GLU A 196 -14.86 -4.57 7.49
CA GLU A 196 -14.88 -3.75 8.69
C GLU A 196 -14.84 -4.63 9.95
N HIS A 197 -13.71 -4.59 10.67
CA HIS A 197 -13.57 -5.22 11.98
C HIS A 197 -14.18 -4.33 13.07
N CYS A 198 -15.05 -4.91 13.89
CA CYS A 198 -15.69 -4.30 15.05
C CYS A 198 -15.33 -5.09 16.32
N LEU A 199 -15.19 -4.40 17.45
CA LEU A 199 -15.13 -5.03 18.76
C LEU A 199 -16.56 -5.24 19.26
N VAL A 200 -16.92 -6.49 19.54
CA VAL A 200 -18.29 -6.90 19.87
C VAL A 200 -18.33 -7.68 21.18
N ALA A 201 -19.36 -7.50 21.99
CA ALA A 201 -19.51 -8.15 23.29
C ALA A 201 -20.99 -8.35 23.64
N LEU A 202 -21.29 -8.99 24.77
CA LEU A 202 -22.67 -9.11 25.24
C LEU A 202 -23.29 -7.73 25.52
N PRO A 203 -24.62 -7.58 25.31
CA PRO A 203 -25.33 -6.35 25.66
C PRO A 203 -25.10 -5.96 27.13
N GLY A 204 -24.70 -4.70 27.36
CA GLY A 204 -24.44 -4.16 28.70
C GLY A 204 -22.98 -4.26 29.17
N THR A 205 -22.12 -5.06 28.52
CA THR A 205 -20.66 -5.03 28.76
C THR A 205 -20.09 -3.66 28.41
N LYS A 206 -19.18 -3.13 29.23
CA LYS A 206 -18.44 -1.91 28.88
C LYS A 206 -17.04 -2.25 28.42
N LEU A 207 -16.42 -1.34 27.67
CA LEU A 207 -15.06 -1.51 27.18
C LEU A 207 -14.04 -1.73 28.32
N GLU A 208 -14.24 -1.08 29.47
CA GLU A 208 -13.40 -1.20 30.67
C GLU A 208 -13.45 -2.57 31.36
N ASP A 209 -14.52 -3.34 31.11
CA ASP A 209 -14.76 -4.65 31.70
C ASP A 209 -14.15 -5.80 30.88
N VAL A 210 -13.67 -5.51 29.66
CA VAL A 210 -13.09 -6.50 28.76
C VAL A 210 -11.72 -6.94 29.27
N ARG A 211 -11.51 -8.26 29.34
CA ARG A 211 -10.25 -8.90 29.75
C ARG A 211 -9.67 -9.80 28.66
N VAL A 212 -10.52 -10.35 27.80
CA VAL A 212 -10.08 -11.21 26.69
C VAL A 212 -10.72 -10.75 25.39
N VAL A 213 -9.95 -10.69 24.31
CA VAL A 213 -10.44 -10.43 22.96
C VAL A 213 -10.18 -11.63 22.05
N ARG A 214 -11.25 -12.26 21.56
CA ARG A 214 -11.20 -13.44 20.69
C ARG A 214 -11.35 -13.09 19.22
N SER A 215 -10.53 -13.67 18.36
CA SER A 215 -10.77 -13.62 16.90
C SER A 215 -9.86 -14.59 16.14
N HIS A 216 -10.04 -14.65 14.82
CA HIS A 216 -9.08 -15.32 13.94
C HIS A 216 -7.68 -14.68 14.08
N PRO A 217 -6.56 -15.44 14.08
CA PRO A 217 -5.21 -14.91 14.24
C PRO A 217 -4.88 -13.74 13.32
N VAL A 218 -5.31 -13.85 12.05
CA VAL A 218 -5.11 -12.77 11.05
C VAL A 218 -5.90 -11.52 11.43
N ALA A 219 -7.13 -11.64 11.94
CA ALA A 219 -7.93 -10.50 12.37
C ALA A 219 -7.37 -9.83 13.62
N LEU A 220 -6.84 -10.62 14.58
CA LEU A 220 -6.13 -10.10 15.75
C LEU A 220 -4.88 -9.30 15.33
N GLN A 221 -4.10 -9.84 14.38
CA GLN A 221 -2.92 -9.16 13.85
C GLN A 221 -3.26 -7.86 13.12
N GLN A 222 -4.42 -7.82 12.45
CA GLN A 222 -4.91 -6.63 11.73
C GLN A 222 -5.46 -5.53 12.66
N CYS A 223 -5.63 -5.80 13.95
CA CYS A 223 -6.20 -4.86 14.91
C CYS A 223 -5.24 -4.59 16.09
N ARG A 224 -3.94 -4.72 15.85
CA ARG A 224 -2.94 -4.74 16.91
C ARG A 224 -2.80 -3.38 17.58
N GLU A 225 -2.85 -2.28 16.83
CA GLU A 225 -2.76 -0.93 17.40
C GLU A 225 -3.94 -0.67 18.34
N PHE A 226 -5.14 -1.13 17.98
CA PHE A 226 -6.31 -1.00 18.84
C PHE A 226 -6.20 -1.88 20.09
N LEU A 227 -5.76 -3.14 19.93
CA LEU A 227 -5.60 -4.08 21.04
C LEU A 227 -4.51 -3.64 22.04
N ASP A 228 -3.39 -3.10 21.55
CA ASP A 228 -2.28 -2.62 22.39
C ASP A 228 -2.68 -1.41 23.26
N ASN A 229 -3.72 -0.66 22.85
CA ASN A 229 -4.28 0.45 23.62
C ASN A 229 -5.28 0.03 24.71
N LEU A 230 -5.71 -1.24 24.74
CA LEU A 230 -6.60 -1.78 25.77
C LEU A 230 -5.76 -2.31 26.95
N VAL A 231 -5.87 -1.63 28.10
CA VAL A 231 -5.08 -1.99 29.29
C VAL A 231 -5.66 -3.24 29.96
N GLY A 232 -4.83 -4.27 30.14
CA GLY A 232 -5.20 -5.48 30.86
C GLY A 232 -6.06 -6.46 30.06
N THR A 233 -6.03 -6.38 28.73
CA THR A 233 -6.67 -7.34 27.82
C THR A 233 -5.68 -8.31 27.20
N VAL A 234 -6.10 -9.56 26.99
CA VAL A 234 -5.32 -10.60 26.30
C VAL A 234 -6.03 -11.00 25.01
N ALA A 235 -5.26 -11.12 23.92
CA ALA A 235 -5.78 -11.62 22.65
C ALA A 235 -5.76 -13.16 22.62
N GLU A 236 -6.90 -13.79 22.32
CA GLU A 236 -7.06 -15.23 22.25
C GLU A 236 -7.45 -15.64 20.82
N SER A 237 -6.72 -16.59 20.24
CA SER A 237 -6.95 -17.05 18.87
C SER A 237 -8.14 -18.01 18.79
N TYR A 238 -8.98 -17.82 17.77
CA TYR A 238 -10.14 -18.65 17.46
C TYR A 238 -10.13 -19.10 15.99
N HIS A 239 -10.97 -20.08 15.65
CA HIS A 239 -10.97 -20.70 14.31
C HIS A 239 -11.45 -19.75 13.19
N ASP A 240 -12.42 -18.87 13.45
CA ASP A 240 -12.83 -17.80 12.54
C ASP A 240 -13.42 -16.62 13.35
N THR A 241 -13.63 -15.48 12.68
CA THR A 241 -14.08 -14.23 13.32
C THR A 241 -15.53 -14.33 13.84
N ALA A 242 -16.44 -14.89 13.02
CA ALA A 242 -17.84 -15.06 13.41
C ALA A 242 -18.03 -16.12 14.50
N GLY A 243 -17.18 -17.15 14.53
CA GLY A 243 -17.13 -18.17 15.56
C GLY A 243 -16.65 -17.62 16.89
N ALA A 244 -15.72 -16.65 16.88
CA ALA A 244 -15.36 -15.92 18.09
C ALA A 244 -16.57 -15.16 18.66
N ALA A 245 -17.32 -14.44 17.82
CA ALA A 245 -18.58 -13.81 18.22
C ALA A 245 -19.61 -14.84 18.73
N ARG A 246 -19.81 -15.95 18.02
CA ARG A 246 -20.71 -17.04 18.44
C ARG A 246 -20.32 -17.60 19.81
N SER A 247 -19.01 -17.76 20.09
CA SER A 247 -18.52 -18.29 21.36
C SER A 247 -19.00 -17.45 22.54
N ILE A 248 -18.96 -16.11 22.41
CA ILE A 248 -19.40 -15.17 23.44
C ILE A 248 -20.90 -15.29 23.69
N ALA A 249 -21.68 -15.38 22.61
CA ALA A 249 -23.13 -15.52 22.71
C ALA A 249 -23.56 -16.84 23.38
N VAL A 250 -22.84 -17.94 23.10
CA VAL A 250 -23.12 -19.27 23.66
C VAL A 250 -22.65 -19.37 25.11
N GLU A 251 -21.41 -18.96 25.39
CA GLU A 251 -20.80 -19.04 26.72
C GLU A 251 -21.38 -18.01 27.69
N LYS A 252 -22.03 -16.96 27.17
CA LYS A 252 -22.49 -15.80 27.92
C LYS A 252 -21.37 -15.16 28.75
N ALA A 253 -20.16 -15.10 28.17
CA ALA A 253 -18.99 -14.51 28.79
C ALA A 253 -19.08 -12.97 28.81
N VAL A 254 -19.11 -12.38 30.01
CA VAL A 254 -19.36 -10.95 30.22
C VAL A 254 -18.10 -10.09 30.12
N ASP A 255 -16.93 -10.68 30.34
CA ASP A 255 -15.60 -10.08 30.32
C ASP A 255 -14.82 -10.39 29.02
N VAL A 256 -15.48 -11.04 28.06
CA VAL A 256 -14.89 -11.44 26.78
C VAL A 256 -15.53 -10.64 25.65
N ALA A 257 -14.70 -10.06 24.79
CA ALA A 257 -15.11 -9.44 23.54
C ALA A 257 -14.55 -10.24 22.34
N ALA A 258 -15.12 -10.04 21.16
CA ALA A 258 -14.61 -10.60 19.92
C ALA A 258 -14.35 -9.51 18.88
N ILE A 259 -13.43 -9.77 17.98
CA ILE A 259 -13.32 -9.00 16.74
C ILE A 259 -14.08 -9.74 15.64
N ALA A 260 -15.16 -9.13 15.14
CA ALA A 260 -16.04 -9.67 14.12
C ALA A 260 -16.73 -8.54 13.34
N SER A 261 -17.54 -8.85 12.33
CA SER A 261 -18.34 -7.84 11.64
C SER A 261 -19.54 -7.38 12.47
N GLU A 262 -20.09 -6.20 12.14
CA GLU A 262 -21.30 -5.69 12.77
C GLU A 262 -22.52 -6.60 12.50
N GLU A 263 -22.61 -7.19 11.31
CA GLU A 263 -23.66 -8.14 10.96
C GLU A 263 -23.56 -9.43 11.78
N SER A 264 -22.33 -9.91 12.05
CA SER A 264 -22.11 -11.03 12.97
C SER A 264 -22.56 -10.67 14.38
N ALA A 265 -22.32 -9.44 14.85
CA ALA A 265 -22.83 -9.01 16.15
C ALA A 265 -24.36 -9.04 16.20
N ALA A 266 -25.02 -8.46 15.20
CA ALA A 266 -26.48 -8.46 15.10
C ALA A 266 -27.06 -9.88 15.03
N HIS A 267 -26.43 -10.78 14.26
CA HIS A 267 -26.87 -12.16 14.12
C HIS A 267 -26.84 -12.94 15.44
N TYR A 268 -25.80 -12.72 16.26
CA TYR A 268 -25.63 -13.40 17.54
C TYR A 268 -26.16 -12.61 18.75
N GLY A 269 -26.86 -11.50 18.54
CA GLY A 269 -27.44 -10.68 19.60
C GLY A 269 -26.40 -9.95 20.48
N LEU A 270 -25.24 -9.63 19.91
CA LEU A 270 -24.15 -8.91 20.56
C LEU A 270 -24.23 -7.41 20.28
N GLN A 271 -23.67 -6.60 21.17
CA GLN A 271 -23.51 -5.17 20.96
C GLN A 271 -22.13 -4.85 20.38
N VAL A 272 -22.07 -3.80 19.55
CA VAL A 272 -20.81 -3.24 19.04
C VAL A 272 -20.27 -2.22 20.03
N LEU A 273 -19.10 -2.50 20.61
CA LEU A 273 -18.40 -1.61 21.54
C LEU A 273 -17.55 -0.57 20.81
N ALA A 274 -16.89 -0.99 19.72
CA ALA A 274 -16.07 -0.13 18.88
C ALA A 274 -16.16 -0.59 17.42
N ARG A 275 -16.16 0.38 16.49
CA ARG A 275 -16.14 0.13 15.04
C ARG A 275 -14.78 0.45 14.47
N LYS A 276 -14.44 -0.15 13.33
CA LYS A 276 -13.20 0.11 12.58
C LYS A 276 -11.95 -0.04 13.45
N VAL A 277 -11.85 -1.16 14.16
CA VAL A 277 -10.72 -1.44 15.08
C VAL A 277 -9.48 -1.99 14.37
N HIS A 278 -9.48 -2.02 13.04
CA HIS A 278 -8.38 -2.48 12.21
C HIS A 278 -7.38 -1.36 11.92
N ASP A 279 -6.09 -1.71 11.84
CA ASP A 279 -4.97 -0.77 11.81
C ASP A 279 -4.88 0.00 10.48
N GLN A 280 -5.27 -0.62 9.36
CA GLN A 280 -5.20 -0.01 8.02
C GLN A 280 -6.55 0.54 7.58
N ARG A 281 -6.57 1.59 6.75
CA ARG A 281 -7.84 2.19 6.28
C ARG A 281 -8.57 1.38 5.20
N GLU A 282 -7.86 0.57 4.43
CA GLU A 282 -8.40 -0.16 3.28
C GLU A 282 -8.24 -1.67 3.50
N ASN A 283 -9.30 -2.32 3.97
CA ASN A 283 -9.36 -3.75 4.19
C ASN A 283 -10.42 -4.37 3.30
N MET A 284 -10.02 -5.00 2.19
CA MET A 284 -10.96 -5.61 1.25
C MET A 284 -10.60 -7.08 1.07
N THR A 285 -11.62 -7.93 0.94
CA THR A 285 -11.43 -9.34 0.56
C THR A 285 -12.13 -9.60 -0.77
N ARG A 286 -11.39 -10.21 -1.69
CA ARG A 286 -11.91 -10.66 -2.98
C ARG A 286 -12.31 -12.14 -2.88
N PHE A 287 -13.54 -12.41 -3.30
CA PHE A 287 -14.15 -13.72 -3.33
C PHE A 287 -14.41 -14.16 -4.77
N LEU A 288 -14.27 -15.45 -5.04
CA LEU A 288 -14.66 -16.09 -6.29
C LEU A 288 -15.88 -16.97 -6.06
N LEU A 289 -16.87 -16.85 -6.95
CA LEU A 289 -18.00 -17.77 -7.01
C LEU A 289 -17.64 -18.93 -7.94
N ILE A 290 -17.68 -20.13 -7.39
CA ILE A 290 -17.27 -21.37 -8.05
C ILE A 290 -18.50 -22.22 -8.33
N ALA A 291 -18.57 -22.78 -9.53
CA ALA A 291 -19.58 -23.74 -9.97
C ALA A 291 -18.91 -24.99 -10.58
N ARG A 292 -19.71 -26.03 -10.84
CA ARG A 292 -19.24 -27.22 -11.56
C ARG A 292 -19.03 -26.97 -13.05
N GLU A 293 -19.90 -26.16 -13.65
CA GLU A 293 -19.93 -25.89 -15.09
C GLU A 293 -19.94 -24.39 -15.39
N PRO A 294 -19.41 -23.95 -16.54
CA PRO A 294 -19.37 -22.54 -16.89
C PRO A 294 -20.78 -21.96 -17.07
N GLU A 295 -20.99 -20.75 -16.56
CA GLU A 295 -22.26 -20.04 -16.74
C GLU A 295 -22.17 -19.05 -17.89
N ALA A 296 -23.20 -19.05 -18.75
CA ALA A 296 -23.34 -18.03 -19.76
C ALA A 296 -23.74 -16.68 -19.13
N PHE A 297 -23.12 -15.61 -19.59
CA PHE A 297 -23.49 -14.24 -19.26
C PHE A 297 -23.49 -13.39 -20.53
N ASP A 298 -24.13 -12.22 -20.48
CA ASP A 298 -24.19 -11.32 -21.63
C ASP A 298 -22.77 -10.83 -22.00
N LYS A 299 -22.39 -11.03 -23.25
CA LYS A 299 -21.02 -10.80 -23.75
C LYS A 299 -20.58 -9.34 -23.66
N ARG A 300 -21.51 -8.40 -23.49
CA ARG A 300 -21.22 -6.97 -23.37
C ARG A 300 -20.68 -6.58 -21.99
N TRP A 301 -20.73 -7.46 -21.00
CA TRP A 301 -20.21 -7.18 -19.67
C TRP A 301 -18.67 -7.13 -19.67
N PRO A 302 -18.07 -6.13 -18.99
CA PRO A 302 -16.66 -6.21 -18.62
C PRO A 302 -16.40 -7.54 -17.92
N SER A 303 -15.39 -8.25 -18.39
CA SER A 303 -15.17 -9.63 -18.01
C SER A 303 -13.70 -9.87 -17.76
N LYS A 304 -13.45 -10.96 -17.03
CA LYS A 304 -12.12 -11.41 -16.66
C LYS A 304 -12.05 -12.91 -16.92
N SER A 305 -10.88 -13.38 -17.29
CA SER A 305 -10.58 -14.81 -17.35
C SER A 305 -9.44 -15.13 -16.41
N SER A 306 -9.61 -16.18 -15.61
CA SER A 306 -8.58 -16.66 -14.69
C SER A 306 -7.95 -17.93 -15.24
N LEU A 307 -6.63 -18.00 -15.15
CA LEU A 307 -5.81 -19.05 -15.73
C LEU A 307 -4.82 -19.58 -14.70
N VAL A 308 -4.49 -20.86 -14.81
CA VAL A 308 -3.34 -21.46 -14.15
C VAL A 308 -2.42 -22.01 -15.22
N ILE A 309 -1.16 -21.58 -15.21
CA ILE A 309 -0.12 -22.11 -16.09
C ILE A 309 1.03 -22.69 -15.30
N SER A 310 1.72 -23.66 -15.86
CA SER A 310 3.07 -24.03 -15.44
C SER A 310 4.02 -23.88 -16.61
N VAL A 311 5.22 -23.36 -16.35
CA VAL A 311 6.25 -23.15 -17.36
C VAL A 311 7.46 -24.03 -17.07
N ASN A 312 8.20 -24.41 -18.12
CA ASN A 312 9.51 -25.04 -17.94
C ASN A 312 10.46 -24.09 -17.20
N HIS A 313 11.23 -24.61 -16.24
CA HIS A 313 12.20 -23.82 -15.48
C HIS A 313 13.43 -23.50 -16.34
N ARG A 314 13.28 -22.57 -17.28
CA ARG A 314 14.33 -22.06 -18.18
C ARG A 314 14.31 -20.54 -18.27
N GLN A 315 15.46 -19.96 -18.61
CA GLN A 315 15.59 -18.52 -18.81
C GLN A 315 14.53 -17.99 -19.80
N GLY A 316 13.83 -16.92 -19.42
CA GLY A 316 12.83 -16.26 -20.25
C GLY A 316 11.51 -17.00 -20.44
N ALA A 317 11.27 -18.15 -19.78
CA ALA A 317 10.04 -18.94 -19.98
C ALA A 317 8.76 -18.18 -19.62
N LEU A 318 8.75 -17.53 -18.45
CA LEU A 318 7.63 -16.70 -18.02
C LEU A 318 7.50 -15.44 -18.89
N LEU A 319 8.63 -14.84 -19.31
CA LEU A 319 8.62 -13.67 -20.19
C LEU A 319 7.91 -13.99 -21.51
N ALA A 320 8.20 -15.13 -22.14
CA ALA A 320 7.52 -15.56 -23.36
C ALA A 320 6.00 -15.69 -23.15
N CYS A 321 5.57 -16.23 -22.00
CA CYS A 321 4.16 -16.31 -21.63
C CYS A 321 3.51 -14.92 -21.47
N LEU A 322 4.21 -13.97 -20.87
CA LEU A 322 3.70 -12.60 -20.70
C LEU A 322 3.71 -11.80 -22.02
N GLN A 323 4.66 -12.08 -22.91
CA GLN A 323 4.73 -11.50 -24.25
C GLN A 323 3.53 -11.91 -25.12
N ALA A 324 3.00 -13.12 -24.95
CA ALA A 324 1.80 -13.57 -25.65
C ALA A 324 0.58 -12.67 -25.36
N PHE A 325 0.41 -12.24 -24.09
CA PHE A 325 -0.64 -11.28 -23.73
C PHE A 325 -0.34 -9.87 -24.23
N ALA A 326 0.90 -9.41 -24.06
CA ALA A 326 1.31 -8.05 -24.43
C ALA A 326 1.15 -7.78 -25.94
N THR A 327 1.51 -8.75 -26.79
CA THR A 327 1.42 -8.64 -28.25
C THR A 327 -0.02 -8.50 -28.73
N GLN A 328 -0.98 -9.10 -28.01
CA GLN A 328 -2.41 -9.04 -28.31
C GLN A 328 -3.13 -7.90 -27.59
N GLY A 329 -2.41 -7.06 -26.83
CA GLY A 329 -3.00 -5.97 -26.05
C GLY A 329 -3.90 -6.44 -24.91
N VAL A 330 -3.71 -7.66 -24.41
CA VAL A 330 -4.50 -8.23 -23.31
C VAL A 330 -3.92 -7.75 -21.98
N ASN A 331 -4.75 -7.08 -21.18
CA ASN A 331 -4.34 -6.56 -19.89
C ASN A 331 -4.30 -7.66 -18.82
N LEU A 332 -3.21 -7.72 -18.06
CA LEU A 332 -3.01 -8.66 -16.95
C LEU A 332 -3.32 -7.94 -15.63
N THR A 333 -4.30 -8.44 -14.88
CA THR A 333 -4.75 -7.82 -13.62
C THR A 333 -4.25 -8.54 -12.37
N LYS A 334 -3.77 -9.78 -12.50
CA LYS A 334 -3.12 -10.53 -11.40
C LYS A 334 -2.09 -11.50 -11.94
N LEU A 335 -0.98 -11.64 -11.22
CA LEU A 335 0.04 -12.68 -11.42
C LEU A 335 0.56 -13.14 -10.05
N GLU A 336 0.34 -14.41 -9.73
CA GLU A 336 0.77 -15.01 -8.46
C GLU A 336 1.54 -16.30 -8.73
N SER A 337 2.73 -16.47 -8.15
CA SER A 337 3.54 -17.68 -8.29
C SER A 337 3.35 -18.61 -7.09
N ARG A 338 3.18 -19.91 -7.35
CA ARG A 338 3.00 -20.96 -6.34
C ARG A 338 3.96 -22.12 -6.60
N PRO A 339 4.81 -22.52 -5.64
CA PRO A 339 5.65 -23.70 -5.82
C PRO A 339 4.79 -24.96 -5.92
N LEU A 340 5.15 -25.86 -6.83
CA LEU A 340 4.51 -27.18 -6.94
C LEU A 340 5.03 -28.09 -5.82
N ALA A 341 4.11 -28.61 -5.00
CA ALA A 341 4.47 -29.49 -3.89
C ALA A 341 5.12 -30.82 -4.34
N GLU A 342 4.76 -31.30 -5.53
CA GLU A 342 5.23 -32.58 -6.08
C GLU A 342 6.55 -32.45 -6.85
N THR A 343 6.87 -31.25 -7.35
CA THR A 343 8.09 -30.95 -8.11
C THR A 343 8.77 -29.71 -7.53
N PRO A 344 9.72 -29.87 -6.58
CA PRO A 344 10.46 -28.76 -6.02
C PRO A 344 11.10 -27.90 -7.12
N TRP A 345 11.00 -26.57 -6.98
CA TRP A 345 11.54 -25.56 -7.91
C TRP A 345 10.80 -25.39 -9.24
N GLU A 346 9.71 -26.12 -9.44
CA GLU A 346 8.70 -25.79 -10.46
C GLU A 346 7.58 -24.94 -9.86
N TYR A 347 7.04 -24.04 -10.67
CA TYR A 347 6.05 -23.06 -10.23
C TYR A 347 4.80 -23.12 -11.11
N LEU A 348 3.65 -23.11 -10.46
CA LEU A 348 2.38 -22.71 -11.05
C LEU A 348 2.27 -21.20 -10.97
N PHE A 349 1.74 -20.60 -12.02
CA PHE A 349 1.38 -19.20 -12.07
C PHE A 349 -0.13 -19.10 -12.20
N TYR A 350 -0.77 -18.43 -11.26
CA TYR A 350 -2.15 -18.00 -11.37
C TYR A 350 -2.18 -16.62 -12.02
N LEU A 351 -3.05 -16.45 -13.02
CA LEU A 351 -3.20 -15.20 -13.77
C LEU A 351 -4.65 -14.79 -13.85
N ASP A 352 -4.90 -13.49 -13.74
CA ASP A 352 -6.15 -12.88 -14.18
C ASP A 352 -5.88 -11.97 -15.37
N ILE A 353 -6.66 -12.13 -16.43
CA ILE A 353 -6.62 -11.29 -17.63
C ILE A 353 -7.97 -10.63 -17.86
N GLU A 354 -7.97 -9.41 -18.39
CA GLU A 354 -9.20 -8.77 -18.85
C GLU A 354 -9.65 -9.36 -20.18
N GLY A 355 -10.96 -9.63 -20.29
CA GLY A 355 -11.58 -10.24 -21.45
C GLY A 355 -11.97 -11.71 -21.26
N ARG A 356 -12.72 -12.23 -22.23
CA ARG A 356 -13.26 -13.60 -22.28
C ARG A 356 -12.36 -14.47 -23.14
N ILE A 357 -12.35 -15.77 -22.89
CA ILE A 357 -11.56 -16.71 -23.70
C ILE A 357 -11.97 -16.77 -25.19
N ASP A 358 -13.19 -16.36 -25.53
CA ASP A 358 -13.68 -16.28 -26.91
C ASP A 358 -13.48 -14.90 -27.56
N ASP A 359 -12.89 -13.92 -26.85
CA ASP A 359 -12.51 -12.65 -27.45
C ASP A 359 -11.27 -12.85 -28.35
N PRO A 360 -11.22 -12.30 -29.57
CA PRO A 360 -10.17 -12.63 -30.55
C PRO A 360 -8.74 -12.45 -30.04
N GLY A 361 -8.46 -11.36 -29.32
CA GLY A 361 -7.13 -11.09 -28.75
C GLY A 361 -6.75 -12.05 -27.63
N VAL A 362 -7.71 -12.41 -26.77
CA VAL A 362 -7.48 -13.38 -25.69
C VAL A 362 -7.32 -14.79 -26.25
N ALA A 363 -8.15 -15.20 -27.20
CA ALA A 363 -8.05 -16.49 -27.86
C ALA A 363 -6.69 -16.67 -28.56
N ALA A 364 -6.22 -15.64 -29.28
CA ALA A 364 -4.89 -15.63 -29.89
C ALA A 364 -3.77 -15.72 -28.85
N ALA A 365 -3.86 -14.96 -27.76
CA ALA A 365 -2.88 -15.00 -26.67
C ALA A 365 -2.83 -16.38 -26.00
N LEU A 366 -3.98 -17.04 -25.80
CA LEU A 366 -4.06 -18.39 -25.22
C LEU A 366 -3.44 -19.44 -26.15
N GLU A 367 -3.59 -19.29 -27.47
CA GLU A 367 -2.99 -20.21 -28.42
C GLU A 367 -1.45 -20.08 -28.44
N GLU A 368 -0.93 -18.86 -28.40
CA GLU A 368 0.50 -18.60 -28.28
C GLU A 368 1.04 -19.11 -26.93
N LEU A 369 0.28 -18.92 -25.85
CA LEU A 369 0.64 -19.36 -24.50
C LEU A 369 0.76 -20.88 -24.38
N ARG A 370 -0.04 -21.67 -25.14
CA ARG A 370 0.07 -23.14 -25.16
C ARG A 370 1.45 -23.62 -25.60
N VAL A 371 2.12 -22.89 -26.50
CA VAL A 371 3.47 -23.25 -27.00
C VAL A 371 4.53 -23.07 -25.92
N HIS A 372 4.29 -22.18 -24.95
CA HIS A 372 5.26 -21.78 -23.94
C HIS A 372 5.03 -22.41 -22.56
N THR A 373 3.93 -23.15 -22.39
CA THR A 373 3.50 -23.72 -21.11
C THR A 373 3.45 -25.24 -21.14
N ASN A 374 3.78 -25.89 -20.02
CA ASN A 374 3.61 -27.33 -19.84
C ASN A 374 2.17 -27.70 -19.50
N ARG A 375 1.48 -26.77 -18.84
CA ARG A 375 0.10 -26.88 -18.42
C ARG A 375 -0.52 -25.51 -18.59
N LEU A 376 -1.69 -25.48 -19.20
CA LEU A 376 -2.57 -24.33 -19.26
C LEU A 376 -3.96 -24.81 -18.88
N LYS A 377 -4.49 -24.28 -17.78
CA LYS A 377 -5.86 -24.53 -17.33
C LYS A 377 -6.59 -23.21 -17.27
N VAL A 378 -7.67 -23.08 -18.03
CA VAL A 378 -8.62 -22.00 -17.86
C VAL A 378 -9.49 -22.34 -16.65
N LEU A 379 -9.49 -21.48 -15.64
CA LEU A 379 -10.32 -21.64 -14.45
C LEU A 379 -11.72 -21.06 -14.64
N GLY A 380 -11.93 -20.18 -15.62
CA GLY A 380 -13.24 -19.65 -15.97
C GLY A 380 -13.16 -18.26 -16.61
N SER A 381 -14.17 -17.91 -17.39
CA SER A 381 -14.44 -16.54 -17.84
C SER A 381 -15.73 -16.07 -17.16
N TYR A 382 -15.69 -14.90 -16.54
CA TYR A 382 -16.80 -14.42 -15.72
C TYR A 382 -16.90 -12.88 -15.75
N PRO A 383 -18.09 -12.32 -15.43
CA PRO A 383 -18.24 -10.87 -15.27
C PRO A 383 -17.29 -10.34 -14.18
N ARG A 384 -16.57 -9.27 -14.50
CA ARG A 384 -15.65 -8.61 -13.56
C ARG A 384 -16.45 -7.72 -12.60
N CYS A 385 -16.14 -7.77 -11.31
CA CYS A 385 -16.69 -6.83 -10.34
C CYS A 385 -16.01 -5.46 -10.55
N VAL A 386 -16.79 -4.45 -10.94
CA VAL A 386 -16.31 -3.06 -11.02
C VAL A 386 -16.33 -2.50 -9.59
N SER A 387 -15.16 -2.36 -8.96
CA SER A 387 -15.08 -1.88 -7.58
C SER A 387 -15.52 -0.42 -7.44
N GLU A 388 -15.91 -0.02 -6.22
CA GLU A 388 -16.28 1.36 -5.87
C GLU A 388 -15.14 2.37 -6.07
N THR A 389 -13.90 1.90 -6.25
CA THR A 389 -12.67 2.68 -6.44
C THR A 389 -12.27 2.89 -7.91
N GLU A 390 -12.88 2.20 -8.87
CA GLU A 390 -12.64 2.37 -10.32
C GLU A 390 -13.43 3.55 -10.94
N GLY A 391 -13.76 4.55 -10.13
CA GLY A 391 -14.39 5.79 -10.57
C GLY A 391 -13.41 6.71 -11.30
N VAL A 392 -13.47 6.70 -12.63
CA VAL A 392 -12.99 7.75 -13.55
C VAL A 392 -11.48 8.03 -13.50
N GLN A 393 -10.73 7.34 -14.36
CA GLN A 393 -9.45 7.87 -14.85
C GLN A 393 -9.75 9.14 -15.67
N VAL A 394 -9.32 10.29 -15.15
CA VAL A 394 -9.27 11.54 -15.90
C VAL A 394 -8.17 11.38 -16.94
N ALA A 395 -8.55 11.43 -18.22
CA ALA A 395 -7.63 11.29 -19.34
C ALA A 395 -6.49 12.32 -19.25
N ALA A 396 -5.26 11.85 -19.44
CA ALA A 396 -4.09 12.70 -19.57
C ALA A 396 -4.21 13.57 -20.85
N PRO A 397 -3.95 14.88 -20.79
CA PRO A 397 -3.96 15.72 -21.98
C PRO A 397 -2.80 15.33 -22.91
N GLN A 398 -3.13 15.04 -24.16
CA GLN A 398 -2.15 14.79 -25.22
C GLN A 398 -1.34 16.06 -25.52
N ALA A 399 -0.03 15.89 -25.68
CA ALA A 399 0.89 16.96 -26.02
C ALA A 399 0.78 17.35 -27.52
N PRO A 400 0.81 18.65 -27.87
CA PRO A 400 0.98 19.06 -29.26
C PRO A 400 2.45 19.06 -29.69
N ALA A 401 2.65 18.88 -31.00
CA ALA A 401 3.93 18.63 -31.67
C ALA A 401 4.91 19.83 -31.69
N LYS A 402 6.20 19.46 -31.83
CA LYS A 402 7.44 20.25 -31.84
C LYS A 402 7.45 21.48 -32.76
N ARG A 403 8.27 22.49 -32.41
CA ARG A 403 9.18 23.19 -33.34
C ARG A 403 10.36 23.92 -32.66
N ASN A 404 11.42 24.10 -33.46
CA ASN A 404 12.84 24.27 -33.13
C ASN A 404 13.26 25.71 -32.73
N GLY A 405 14.43 25.83 -32.06
CA GLY A 405 15.39 26.89 -32.39
C GLY A 405 16.28 27.50 -31.29
N LYS A 406 17.56 27.10 -31.34
CA LYS A 406 18.81 27.81 -30.97
C LYS A 406 19.30 27.84 -29.51
N VAL A 407 20.54 27.37 -29.38
CA VAL A 407 21.41 27.25 -28.19
C VAL A 407 22.02 28.61 -27.82
N LYS A 408 22.12 28.90 -26.52
CA LYS A 408 23.01 29.91 -25.95
C LYS A 408 23.70 29.38 -24.69
N ASP A 409 24.95 29.81 -24.55
CA ASP A 409 26.01 29.28 -23.69
C ASP A 409 25.72 29.29 -22.18
N GLY A 410 26.24 28.26 -21.51
CA GLY A 410 26.13 28.00 -20.07
C GLY A 410 25.08 26.93 -19.78
N VAL A 411 25.49 25.80 -19.16
CA VAL A 411 24.55 24.78 -18.68
C VAL A 411 23.74 25.36 -17.52
N SER A 412 22.70 26.12 -17.85
CA SER A 412 21.62 26.43 -16.94
C SER A 412 20.77 25.17 -16.83
N MET A 413 20.60 24.65 -15.62
CA MET A 413 19.71 23.52 -15.35
C MET A 413 18.37 23.79 -16.04
N PRO A 414 17.85 22.85 -16.85
CA PRO A 414 16.56 23.04 -17.50
C PRO A 414 15.52 23.42 -16.45
N LYS A 415 14.75 24.48 -16.72
CA LYS A 415 13.60 24.83 -15.88
C LYS A 415 12.64 23.65 -15.91
N ILE A 416 12.68 22.83 -14.86
CA ILE A 416 11.75 21.74 -14.64
C ILE A 416 10.36 22.38 -14.63
N PRO A 417 9.40 21.88 -15.43
CA PRO A 417 8.03 22.36 -15.38
C PRO A 417 7.55 22.32 -13.94
N ALA A 418 7.07 23.46 -13.43
CA ALA A 418 6.50 23.51 -12.09
C ALA A 418 5.35 22.50 -12.05
N ALA A 419 5.45 21.51 -11.16
CA ALA A 419 4.33 20.62 -10.86
C ALA A 419 3.10 21.47 -10.52
N PRO A 420 1.89 21.03 -10.90
CA PRO A 420 0.67 21.79 -10.65
C PRO A 420 0.59 22.16 -9.17
N LYS A 421 0.48 23.47 -8.87
CA LYS A 421 0.29 23.97 -7.52
C LYS A 421 -1.01 23.40 -6.96
N LYS A 422 -0.92 22.39 -6.09
CA LYS A 422 -1.93 22.13 -5.08
C LYS A 422 -1.51 22.90 -3.82
N ASN A 423 -2.14 24.05 -3.59
CA ASN A 423 -2.05 24.78 -2.33
C ASN A 423 -2.54 23.86 -1.19
N GLY A 424 -1.68 23.54 -0.21
CA GLY A 424 -2.15 23.12 1.11
C GLY A 424 -1.29 22.17 1.97
N ALA A 425 -0.36 21.37 1.43
CA ALA A 425 0.21 20.25 2.20
C ALA A 425 1.49 20.55 3.01
N LEU A 426 2.47 21.28 2.46
CA LEU A 426 3.76 21.57 3.12
C LEU A 426 3.80 23.02 3.62
N ARG A 427 3.88 23.22 4.94
CA ARG A 427 3.94 24.54 5.58
C ARG A 427 5.35 24.91 6.02
N LEU A 428 6.11 23.93 6.51
CA LEU A 428 7.41 24.10 7.13
C LEU A 428 8.55 23.66 6.21
N ALA A 429 8.44 22.50 5.57
CA ALA A 429 9.48 21.92 4.72
C ALA A 429 9.40 22.38 3.26
N GLY A 430 8.36 23.14 2.88
CA GLY A 430 8.15 23.64 1.51
C GLY A 430 9.20 24.67 1.06
N SER A 431 9.21 25.03 -0.21
CA SER A 431 10.03 26.14 -0.71
C SER A 431 9.58 27.47 -0.13
N ARG A 432 10.51 28.35 0.25
CA ARG A 432 10.21 29.69 0.76
C ARG A 432 9.98 30.69 -0.37
N GLU A 433 9.14 31.69 -0.12
CA GLU A 433 8.83 32.75 -1.10
C GLU A 433 10.07 33.57 -1.48
N ASP A 434 10.94 33.84 -0.51
CA ASP A 434 12.21 34.55 -0.69
C ASP A 434 13.31 33.69 -1.34
N LYS A 435 13.01 32.42 -1.64
CA LYS A 435 13.93 31.41 -2.18
C LYS A 435 15.16 31.14 -1.30
N SER A 436 15.13 31.57 -0.03
CA SER A 436 16.20 31.25 0.91
C SER A 436 16.26 29.74 1.15
N ARG A 437 17.48 29.23 1.31
CA ARG A 437 17.73 27.82 1.66
C ARG A 437 18.13 27.71 3.12
N THR A 438 17.71 26.62 3.77
CA THR A 438 18.19 26.28 5.12
C THR A 438 19.66 25.91 5.05
N ARG A 439 20.43 26.40 6.01
CA ARG A 439 21.81 25.98 6.27
C ARG A 439 21.82 25.24 7.60
N VAL A 440 22.21 23.97 7.57
CA VAL A 440 22.25 23.10 8.75
C VAL A 440 23.68 23.03 9.25
N ARG A 441 23.90 23.38 10.52
CA ARG A 441 25.22 23.35 11.16
C ARG A 441 25.37 22.09 11.99
N ILE A 442 26.45 21.35 11.76
CA ILE A 442 26.83 20.13 12.46
C ILE A 442 28.23 20.36 13.02
N GLY A 443 28.32 20.75 14.29
CA GLY A 443 29.58 21.25 14.87
C GLY A 443 30.11 22.44 14.07
N GLY A 444 31.35 22.32 13.57
CA GLY A 444 32.00 23.33 12.73
C GLY A 444 31.74 23.22 11.22
N VAL A 445 30.82 22.35 10.78
CA VAL A 445 30.53 22.09 9.36
C VAL A 445 29.12 22.55 9.01
N GLU A 446 28.94 23.11 7.80
CA GLU A 446 27.64 23.60 7.33
C GLU A 446 27.21 22.91 6.03
N ILE A 447 25.99 22.36 6.00
CA ILE A 447 25.38 21.74 4.81
C ILE A 447 24.28 22.67 4.27
N GLY A 448 24.25 22.87 2.95
CA GLY A 448 23.32 23.78 2.26
C GLY A 448 23.87 25.19 2.00
N GLY A 449 25.13 25.44 2.35
CA GLY A 449 25.87 26.66 2.04
C GLY A 449 26.70 26.57 0.74
N SER A 450 27.76 27.38 0.65
CA SER A 450 28.70 27.35 -0.49
C SER A 450 29.63 26.13 -0.49
N GLN A 451 29.77 25.45 0.65
CA GLN A 451 30.58 24.24 0.77
C GLN A 451 29.79 23.00 0.35
N PHE A 452 30.46 22.09 -0.36
CA PHE A 452 29.98 20.75 -0.69
C PHE A 452 30.56 19.77 0.33
N VAL A 453 29.70 19.13 1.12
CA VAL A 453 30.17 18.34 2.26
C VAL A 453 30.21 16.86 1.93
N VAL A 454 31.36 16.22 2.16
CA VAL A 454 31.48 14.76 2.13
C VAL A 454 31.46 14.21 3.56
N ILE A 455 30.48 13.37 3.83
CA ILE A 455 30.35 12.54 5.02
C ILE A 455 30.90 11.16 4.68
N SER A 456 31.88 10.66 5.44
CA SER A 456 32.48 9.36 5.17
C SER A 456 32.89 8.63 6.45
N GLY A 457 33.00 7.32 6.36
CA GLY A 457 33.33 6.44 7.48
C GLY A 457 32.73 5.05 7.28
N PRO A 458 32.96 4.14 8.24
CA PRO A 458 32.59 2.76 8.08
C PRO A 458 31.08 2.55 8.14
N CYS A 459 30.62 1.44 7.55
CA CYS A 459 29.22 1.06 7.65
C CYS A 459 28.85 0.85 9.12
N ALA A 460 29.57 -0.05 9.80
CA ALA A 460 29.41 -0.38 11.21
C ALA A 460 30.68 -0.02 11.99
N ILE A 461 30.55 0.19 13.29
CA ILE A 461 31.69 0.31 14.20
C ILE A 461 32.00 -1.10 14.71
N GLU A 462 33.21 -1.57 14.42
CA GLU A 462 33.60 -2.97 14.62
C GLU A 462 34.60 -3.14 15.76
N SER A 463 35.48 -2.16 15.94
CA SER A 463 36.43 -2.05 17.05
C SER A 463 36.91 -0.62 17.21
N ARG A 464 37.56 -0.32 18.34
CA ARG A 464 38.15 0.99 18.61
C ARG A 464 39.27 1.32 17.61
N GLU A 465 40.11 0.34 17.31
CA GLU A 465 41.22 0.48 16.37
C GLU A 465 40.70 0.78 14.96
N GLN A 466 39.69 0.02 14.51
CA GLN A 466 39.07 0.18 13.20
C GLN A 466 38.42 1.56 13.02
N VAL A 467 37.71 2.08 14.02
CA VAL A 467 37.05 3.38 13.91
C VAL A 467 38.05 4.54 13.95
N LEU A 468 39.12 4.46 14.77
CA LEU A 468 40.18 5.46 14.79
C LEU A 468 40.96 5.51 13.48
N GLU A 469 41.31 4.34 12.93
CA GLU A 469 41.96 4.23 11.62
C GLU A 469 41.07 4.78 10.50
N SER A 470 39.78 4.47 10.54
CA SER A 470 38.79 5.02 9.60
C SER A 470 38.72 6.53 9.69
N ALA A 471 38.67 7.11 10.89
CA ALA A 471 38.63 8.56 11.10
C ALA A 471 39.87 9.24 10.52
N ALA A 472 41.05 8.70 10.78
CA ALA A 472 42.31 9.19 10.23
C ALA A 472 42.29 9.21 8.69
N MET A 473 41.86 8.08 8.10
CA MET A 473 41.79 7.89 6.66
C MET A 473 40.82 8.89 6.02
N VAL A 474 39.56 8.94 6.48
CA VAL A 474 38.56 9.79 5.84
C VAL A 474 38.86 11.28 6.02
N LYS A 475 39.44 11.69 7.16
CA LYS A 475 39.91 13.06 7.38
C LYS A 475 41.02 13.42 6.39
N ALA A 476 42.01 12.54 6.22
CA ALA A 476 43.12 12.76 5.30
C ALA A 476 42.66 12.87 3.84
N CYS A 477 41.63 12.13 3.45
CA CYS A 477 41.04 12.23 2.11
C CYS A 477 40.16 13.47 1.92
N GLY A 478 39.76 14.17 2.98
CA GLY A 478 39.00 15.41 2.91
C GLY A 478 37.53 15.33 3.33
N ALA A 479 37.08 14.20 3.89
CA ALA A 479 35.75 14.15 4.52
C ALA A 479 35.68 15.11 5.72
N ARG A 480 34.52 15.73 5.91
CA ARG A 480 34.32 16.77 6.93
C ARG A 480 33.48 16.30 8.11
N ILE A 481 32.66 15.27 7.91
CA ILE A 481 31.81 14.65 8.94
C ILE A 481 32.08 13.16 8.92
N MET A 482 32.25 12.56 10.10
CA MET A 482 32.49 11.14 10.24
C MET A 482 31.16 10.42 10.45
N ARG A 483 30.89 9.37 9.67
CA ARG A 483 29.76 8.46 9.93
C ARG A 483 30.23 7.16 10.57
N GLY A 484 29.35 6.53 11.36
CA GLY A 484 29.58 5.18 11.87
C GLY A 484 28.31 4.59 12.48
N GLY A 485 27.91 3.38 12.05
CA GLY A 485 26.73 2.73 12.58
C GLY A 485 27.02 1.98 13.88
N ALA A 486 26.63 2.56 15.02
CA ALA A 486 26.73 1.91 16.34
C ALA A 486 25.66 0.81 16.53
N PHE A 487 24.50 1.00 15.92
CA PHE A 487 23.37 0.07 15.95
C PHE A 487 23.02 -0.34 14.52
N LYS A 488 22.73 -1.62 14.28
CA LYS A 488 22.38 -2.14 12.94
C LYS A 488 21.01 -2.81 12.90
N PRO A 489 20.08 -2.34 12.04
CA PRO A 489 18.85 -3.07 11.79
C PRO A 489 19.15 -4.24 10.86
N ARG A 490 18.92 -5.47 11.33
CA ARG A 490 19.22 -6.71 10.58
C ARG A 490 17.99 -7.61 10.48
N SER A 491 17.81 -8.17 9.28
CA SER A 491 16.75 -9.13 8.99
C SER A 491 17.01 -10.51 9.59
N SER A 492 18.26 -10.79 9.99
CA SER A 492 18.66 -12.01 10.68
C SER A 492 19.17 -11.69 12.08
N PRO A 493 18.77 -12.46 13.11
CA PRO A 493 19.27 -12.30 14.47
C PRO A 493 20.75 -12.70 14.63
N TYR A 494 21.30 -13.46 13.69
CA TYR A 494 22.69 -13.96 13.74
C TYR A 494 23.71 -13.00 13.09
N SER A 495 23.24 -11.96 12.41
CA SER A 495 24.12 -10.93 11.85
C SER A 495 24.68 -10.03 12.95
N PHE A 496 25.85 -9.43 12.70
CA PHE A 496 26.39 -8.41 13.59
C PHE A 496 25.40 -7.26 13.78
N GLN A 497 25.01 -7.03 15.04
CA GLN A 497 23.97 -6.05 15.44
C GLN A 497 24.55 -4.65 15.73
N GLY A 498 25.88 -4.52 15.68
CA GLY A 498 26.61 -3.34 16.15
C GLY A 498 27.00 -3.45 17.63
N LEU A 499 27.95 -2.62 18.06
CA LEU A 499 28.44 -2.57 19.44
C LEU A 499 27.58 -1.70 20.37
N GLY A 500 26.47 -1.16 19.87
CA GLY A 500 25.55 -0.33 20.64
C GLY A 500 26.23 0.90 21.24
N PHE A 501 25.97 1.16 22.53
CA PHE A 501 26.50 2.35 23.20
C PHE A 501 28.03 2.37 23.34
N GLU A 502 28.69 1.21 23.41
CA GLU A 502 30.16 1.14 23.41
C GLU A 502 30.70 1.60 22.06
N GLY A 503 30.10 1.13 20.96
CA GLY A 503 30.43 1.61 19.62
C GLY A 503 30.22 3.12 19.48
N LEU A 504 29.12 3.65 20.03
CA LEU A 504 28.85 5.09 20.03
C LEU A 504 29.92 5.89 20.78
N ASP A 505 30.43 5.38 21.91
CA ASP A 505 31.55 6.00 22.63
C ASP A 505 32.83 6.00 21.79
N MET A 506 33.13 4.90 21.11
CA MET A 506 34.28 4.82 20.19
C MET A 506 34.15 5.79 19.00
N LEU A 507 32.95 5.95 18.44
CA LEU A 507 32.71 6.94 17.38
C LEU A 507 32.94 8.36 17.88
N ARG A 508 32.43 8.70 19.07
CA ARG A 508 32.65 10.02 19.68
C ARG A 508 34.13 10.27 19.96
N GLU A 509 34.84 9.26 20.44
CA GLU A 509 36.28 9.32 20.65
C GLU A 509 37.02 9.60 19.33
N ALA A 510 36.72 8.86 18.27
CA ALA A 510 37.34 9.03 16.97
C ALA A 510 37.03 10.42 16.35
N GLY A 511 35.78 10.89 16.46
CA GLY A 511 35.40 12.24 16.05
C GLY A 511 36.20 13.32 16.78
N ARG A 512 36.40 13.18 18.10
CA ARG A 512 37.23 14.11 18.88
C ARG A 512 38.71 14.06 18.49
N ALA A 513 39.27 12.86 18.33
CA ALA A 513 40.68 12.67 18.00
C ALA A 513 41.09 13.32 16.66
N TYR A 514 40.15 13.41 15.71
CA TYR A 514 40.40 13.97 14.36
C TYR A 514 39.61 15.26 14.08
N GLU A 515 39.02 15.86 15.11
CA GLU A 515 38.23 17.09 15.03
C GLU A 515 37.16 17.02 13.93
N MET A 516 36.35 15.97 13.97
CA MET A 516 35.25 15.71 13.05
C MET A 516 33.94 15.57 13.82
N PRO A 517 32.88 16.29 13.45
CA PRO A 517 31.55 15.97 13.94
C PRO A 517 31.14 14.57 13.48
N VAL A 518 30.31 13.92 14.28
CA VAL A 518 29.88 12.53 14.03
C VAL A 518 28.39 12.41 13.75
N VAL A 519 28.04 11.52 12.83
CA VAL A 519 26.66 11.13 12.50
C VAL A 519 26.47 9.62 12.69
N THR A 520 25.39 9.24 13.35
CA THR A 520 25.00 7.84 13.59
C THR A 520 23.49 7.66 13.50
N GLU A 521 23.06 6.45 13.16
CA GLU A 521 21.64 6.11 13.02
C GLU A 521 20.95 5.86 14.36
N VAL A 522 19.72 6.36 14.49
CA VAL A 522 18.82 6.08 15.60
C VAL A 522 17.79 5.04 15.15
N LEU A 523 17.78 3.89 15.83
CA LEU A 523 16.85 2.79 15.50
C LEU A 523 15.60 2.77 16.36
N ARG A 524 15.73 3.17 17.62
CA ARG A 524 14.71 3.05 18.66
C ARG A 524 14.48 4.41 19.30
N ILE A 525 13.24 4.65 19.73
CA ILE A 525 12.81 5.92 20.32
C ILE A 525 13.51 6.13 21.66
N GLU A 526 13.63 5.07 22.45
CA GLU A 526 14.17 5.10 23.82
C GLU A 526 15.67 5.45 23.85
N ASP A 527 16.38 5.14 22.76
CA ASP A 527 17.81 5.42 22.63
C ASP A 527 18.10 6.85 22.12
N ALA A 528 17.10 7.55 21.57
CA ALA A 528 17.29 8.81 20.84
C ALA A 528 17.99 9.90 21.67
N GLY A 529 17.53 10.13 22.91
CA GLY A 529 18.12 11.12 23.81
C GLY A 529 19.58 10.80 24.16
N ARG A 530 19.88 9.55 24.51
CA ARG A 530 21.24 9.09 24.85
C ARG A 530 22.19 9.16 23.66
N ILE A 531 21.69 8.92 22.44
CA ILE A 531 22.48 9.07 21.21
C ILE A 531 22.77 10.55 20.95
N ALA A 532 21.78 11.44 21.14
CA ALA A 532 21.93 12.89 20.95
C ALA A 532 22.96 13.55 21.89
N GLU A 533 23.26 12.95 23.03
CA GLU A 533 24.34 13.41 23.92
C GLU A 533 25.74 13.20 23.33
N LYS A 534 25.90 12.24 22.41
CA LYS A 534 27.21 11.78 21.90
C LYS A 534 27.40 12.04 20.41
N ALA A 535 26.33 12.17 19.64
CA ALA A 535 26.37 12.45 18.21
C ALA A 535 26.04 13.91 17.89
N ASP A 536 26.69 14.46 16.87
CA ASP A 536 26.45 15.83 16.40
C ASP A 536 25.29 15.92 15.41
N MET A 537 24.95 14.81 14.75
CA MET A 537 23.82 14.67 13.85
C MET A 537 23.19 13.27 14.01
N LEU A 538 21.87 13.21 13.98
CA LEU A 538 21.09 11.98 14.11
C LEU A 538 20.59 11.54 12.74
N GLN A 539 20.91 10.32 12.33
CA GLN A 539 20.42 9.75 11.08
C GLN A 539 19.14 8.95 11.30
N VAL A 540 18.13 9.21 10.47
CA VAL A 540 16.98 8.33 10.26
C VAL A 540 17.26 7.49 9.03
N GLY A 541 17.44 6.18 9.20
CA GLY A 541 17.63 5.25 8.10
C GLY A 541 16.35 5.11 7.25
N ALA A 542 16.53 4.67 6.00
CA ALA A 542 15.43 4.51 5.03
C ALA A 542 14.25 3.66 5.54
N ARG A 543 14.51 2.66 6.41
CA ARG A 543 13.47 1.81 7.00
C ARG A 543 12.61 2.53 8.04
N ASN A 544 13.15 3.56 8.68
CA ASN A 544 12.50 4.34 9.72
C ASN A 544 11.96 5.69 9.20
N MET A 545 12.06 5.97 7.89
CA MET A 545 11.59 7.25 7.33
C MET A 545 10.09 7.50 7.59
N GLN A 546 9.27 6.44 7.70
CA GLN A 546 7.84 6.54 8.03
C GLN A 546 7.53 6.14 9.47
N ASN A 547 8.54 5.97 10.33
CA ASN A 547 8.34 5.77 11.76
C ASN A 547 8.04 7.13 12.42
N PHE A 548 6.79 7.60 12.29
CA PHE A 548 6.40 8.95 12.73
C PHE A 548 6.57 9.19 14.22
N ALA A 549 6.48 8.14 15.05
CA ALA A 549 6.75 8.23 16.48
C ALA A 549 8.23 8.58 16.73
N LEU A 550 9.15 7.90 16.05
CA LEU A 550 10.57 8.24 16.08
C LEU A 550 10.84 9.64 15.50
N LEU A 551 10.24 9.98 14.36
CA LEU A 551 10.43 11.31 13.76
C LEU A 551 10.02 12.46 14.68
N ARG A 552 8.88 12.33 15.36
CA ARG A 552 8.41 13.33 16.33
C ARG A 552 9.35 13.43 17.54
N GLU A 553 9.86 12.30 18.03
CA GLU A 553 10.81 12.32 19.14
C GLU A 553 12.12 12.99 18.74
N LEU A 554 12.68 12.64 17.59
CA LEU A 554 13.86 13.30 17.03
C LEU A 554 13.62 14.80 16.78
N GLY A 555 12.41 15.17 16.39
CA GLY A 555 12.00 16.56 16.21
C GLY A 555 11.93 17.40 17.50
N ARG A 556 11.98 16.76 18.68
CA ARG A 556 12.06 17.44 19.98
C ARG A 556 13.48 17.58 20.51
N LEU A 557 14.45 16.94 19.85
CA LEU A 557 15.86 16.98 20.24
C LEU A 557 16.59 18.14 19.56
N ASP A 558 17.52 18.77 20.27
CA ASP A 558 18.36 19.86 19.75
C ASP A 558 19.58 19.30 18.98
N ARG A 559 19.30 18.49 17.95
CA ARG A 559 20.32 17.92 17.05
C ARG A 559 19.86 17.92 15.60
N PRO A 560 20.73 18.28 14.64
CA PRO A 560 20.45 18.10 13.21
C PRO A 560 20.02 16.67 12.85
N ILE A 561 19.04 16.56 11.95
CA ILE A 561 18.49 15.27 11.50
C ILE A 561 18.87 15.01 10.04
N LEU A 562 19.50 13.87 9.77
CA LEU A 562 19.70 13.34 8.42
C LEU A 562 18.57 12.37 8.08
N LEU A 563 17.64 12.79 7.23
CA LEU A 563 16.49 11.98 6.84
C LEU A 563 16.75 11.24 5.52
N LYS A 564 16.99 9.93 5.57
CA LYS A 564 17.14 9.11 4.36
C LYS A 564 15.79 8.74 3.76
N ARG A 565 15.66 8.92 2.45
CA ARG A 565 14.47 8.49 1.68
C ARG A 565 14.23 6.99 1.84
N GLY A 566 12.98 6.62 2.13
CA GLY A 566 12.51 5.24 2.15
C GLY A 566 12.54 4.64 0.75
N MET A 567 12.89 3.35 0.64
CA MET A 567 13.09 2.70 -0.66
C MET A 567 11.82 2.67 -1.54
N SER A 568 10.64 2.71 -0.94
CA SER A 568 9.36 2.77 -1.64
C SER A 568 8.73 4.16 -1.66
N ALA A 569 9.38 5.16 -1.08
CA ALA A 569 8.77 6.46 -0.85
C ALA A 569 8.81 7.35 -2.10
N THR A 570 7.70 8.02 -2.36
CA THR A 570 7.61 9.15 -3.28
C THR A 570 8.29 10.39 -2.69
N ILE A 571 8.59 11.37 -3.54
CA ILE A 571 9.15 12.67 -3.11
C ILE A 571 8.22 13.38 -2.14
N GLU A 572 6.89 13.28 -2.33
CA GLU A 572 5.92 13.87 -1.41
C GLU A 572 6.03 13.30 0.00
N GLU A 573 6.13 11.97 0.11
CA GLU A 573 6.24 11.30 1.40
C GLU A 573 7.55 11.63 2.12
N VAL A 574 8.65 11.84 1.39
CA VAL A 574 9.92 12.32 1.98
C VAL A 574 9.75 13.73 2.55
N LEU A 575 9.09 14.63 1.81
CA LEU A 575 8.86 16.00 2.27
C LEU A 575 7.89 16.05 3.45
N MET A 576 6.86 15.20 3.46
CA MET A 576 5.96 15.06 4.61
C MET A 576 6.68 14.48 5.83
N ALA A 577 7.58 13.50 5.66
CA ALA A 577 8.40 13.01 6.77
C ALA A 577 9.29 14.11 7.37
N ALA A 578 9.84 14.99 6.54
CA ALA A 578 10.56 16.18 7.02
C ALA A 578 9.63 17.17 7.73
N GLU A 579 8.42 17.39 7.20
CA GLU A 579 7.38 18.22 7.82
C GLU A 579 7.06 17.73 9.25
N TYR A 580 6.96 16.42 9.48
CA TYR A 580 6.73 15.84 10.81
C TYR A 580 7.84 16.15 11.82
N ILE A 581 9.10 16.17 11.40
CA ILE A 581 10.23 16.52 12.26
C ILE A 581 10.18 18.02 12.59
N MET A 582 9.91 18.86 11.59
CA MET A 582 9.85 20.31 11.75
C MET A 582 8.66 20.77 12.59
N ASP A 583 7.50 20.14 12.42
CA ASP A 583 6.28 20.40 13.21
C ASP A 583 6.48 20.07 14.69
N ALA A 584 7.31 19.06 15.00
CA ALA A 584 7.68 18.72 16.37
C ALA A 584 8.68 19.72 17.01
N GLY A 585 9.28 20.62 16.22
CA GLY A 585 10.09 21.74 16.70
C GLY A 585 11.49 21.86 16.09
N ASN A 586 11.98 20.86 15.36
CA ASN A 586 13.36 20.84 14.86
C ASN A 586 13.43 21.19 13.36
N ASN A 587 13.90 22.40 13.09
CA ASN A 587 14.05 22.92 11.72
C ASN A 587 15.40 22.59 11.05
N GLN A 588 16.25 21.78 11.70
CA GLN A 588 17.59 21.42 11.23
C GLN A 588 17.59 20.05 10.51
N VAL A 589 16.88 19.97 9.38
CA VAL A 589 16.74 18.72 8.61
C VAL A 589 17.57 18.77 7.33
N VAL A 590 18.30 17.68 7.04
CA VAL A 590 18.99 17.42 5.78
C VAL A 590 18.34 16.20 5.12
N LEU A 591 17.91 16.34 3.86
CA LEU A 591 17.31 15.24 3.10
C LEU A 591 18.41 14.42 2.43
N CYS A 592 18.23 13.10 2.37
CA CYS A 592 19.18 12.20 1.74
C CYS A 592 18.51 11.24 0.76
N GLU A 593 18.76 11.45 -0.53
CA GLU A 593 18.40 10.51 -1.60
C GLU A 593 19.36 9.30 -1.57
N ARG A 594 18.83 8.08 -1.64
CA ARG A 594 19.60 6.84 -1.44
C ARG A 594 19.16 5.67 -2.33
N GLY A 595 18.37 5.98 -3.35
CA GLY A 595 17.78 5.05 -4.28
C GLY A 595 16.44 4.48 -3.82
N ILE A 596 15.60 4.21 -4.82
CA ILE A 596 14.30 3.58 -4.68
C ILE A 596 14.32 2.15 -5.20
N ARG A 597 13.41 1.33 -4.69
CA ARG A 597 13.18 -0.02 -5.19
C ARG A 597 12.42 0.08 -6.51
N THR A 598 12.96 -0.59 -7.51
CA THR A 598 12.32 -0.76 -8.81
C THR A 598 12.33 -2.26 -9.15
N PHE A 599 12.04 -2.60 -10.40
CA PHE A 599 12.20 -3.95 -10.92
C PHE A 599 13.67 -4.29 -11.26
N GLU A 600 14.57 -3.30 -11.29
CA GLU A 600 15.98 -3.49 -11.64
C GLU A 600 16.73 -4.25 -10.54
N THR A 601 17.62 -5.15 -10.95
CA THR A 601 18.38 -6.06 -10.05
C THR A 601 19.90 -5.90 -10.16
N ALA A 602 20.41 -5.17 -11.16
CA ALA A 602 21.83 -4.89 -11.33
C ALA A 602 22.39 -3.96 -10.23
N THR A 603 21.54 -3.19 -9.55
CA THR A 603 21.91 -2.38 -8.38
C THR A 603 20.99 -2.69 -7.20
N ARG A 604 21.48 -2.43 -5.98
CA ARG A 604 20.68 -2.65 -4.74
C ARG A 604 19.42 -1.78 -4.71
N ALA A 605 19.52 -0.55 -5.20
CA ALA A 605 18.42 0.35 -5.47
C ALA A 605 18.72 1.19 -6.72
N THR A 606 17.68 1.68 -7.39
CA THR A 606 17.86 2.62 -8.51
C THR A 606 18.02 4.02 -7.93
N LEU A 607 19.19 4.64 -8.10
CA LEU A 607 19.41 6.02 -7.65
C LEU A 607 18.53 6.97 -8.47
N ASP A 608 17.58 7.63 -7.80
CA ASP A 608 16.71 8.63 -8.42
C ASP A 608 17.43 9.99 -8.45
N VAL A 609 18.33 10.16 -9.42
CA VAL A 609 19.07 11.43 -9.62
C VAL A 609 18.11 12.61 -9.88
N SER A 610 16.92 12.34 -10.44
CA SER A 610 15.90 13.36 -10.68
C SER A 610 15.27 13.88 -9.38
N ALA A 611 15.27 13.11 -8.31
CA ALA A 611 14.81 13.57 -7.01
C ALA A 611 15.61 14.76 -6.49
N ILE A 612 16.90 14.88 -6.82
CA ILE A 612 17.78 15.96 -6.32
C ILE A 612 17.24 17.34 -6.73
N PRO A 613 17.11 17.68 -8.03
CA PRO A 613 16.60 18.99 -8.43
C PRO A 613 15.11 19.16 -8.09
N VAL A 614 14.30 18.10 -8.09
CA VAL A 614 12.88 18.18 -7.71
C VAL A 614 12.73 18.53 -6.24
N LEU A 615 13.41 17.84 -5.32
CA LEU A 615 13.43 18.18 -3.89
C LEU A 615 13.91 19.61 -3.67
N LYS A 616 15.00 20.01 -4.35
CA LYS A 616 15.53 21.38 -4.25
C LYS A 616 14.57 22.44 -4.76
N SER A 617 13.70 22.12 -5.73
CA SER A 617 12.66 23.04 -6.22
C SER A 617 11.45 23.14 -5.29
N ARG A 618 11.16 22.08 -4.54
CA ARG A 618 9.95 21.96 -3.71
C ARG A 618 10.19 22.25 -2.24
N SER A 619 11.46 22.28 -1.81
CA SER A 619 11.88 22.47 -0.44
C SER A 619 13.08 23.41 -0.33
N HIS A 620 13.13 24.17 0.77
CA HIS A 620 14.30 24.96 1.14
C HIS A 620 15.41 24.14 1.82
N LEU A 621 15.14 22.87 2.19
CA LEU A 621 16.08 22.02 2.91
C LEU A 621 17.29 21.63 2.03
N PRO A 622 18.47 21.36 2.62
CA PRO A 622 19.60 20.78 1.90
C PRO A 622 19.31 19.34 1.47
N VAL A 623 19.84 18.94 0.31
CA VAL A 623 19.67 17.59 -0.25
C VAL A 623 21.04 16.97 -0.51
N ILE A 624 21.40 15.92 0.22
CA ILE A 624 22.60 15.12 -0.01
C ILE A 624 22.25 13.76 -0.63
N VAL A 625 23.26 13.01 -1.08
CA VAL A 625 23.05 11.70 -1.72
C VAL A 625 23.92 10.61 -1.11
N ASP A 626 23.35 9.41 -0.98
CA ASP A 626 24.03 8.18 -0.58
C ASP A 626 24.21 7.26 -1.80
N PRO A 627 25.33 7.37 -2.54
CA PRO A 627 25.59 6.52 -3.69
C PRO A 627 26.00 5.10 -3.28
N SER A 628 26.60 4.91 -2.09
CA SER A 628 27.05 3.61 -1.60
C SER A 628 25.89 2.63 -1.45
N HIS A 629 24.85 3.02 -0.70
CA HIS A 629 23.70 2.15 -0.49
C HIS A 629 22.76 2.06 -1.69
N ALA A 630 22.78 3.06 -2.58
CA ALA A 630 22.02 3.00 -3.82
C ALA A 630 22.64 1.95 -4.76
N ALA A 631 23.95 2.05 -5.00
CA ALA A 631 24.68 1.08 -5.82
C ALA A 631 24.63 -0.33 -5.23
N GLY A 632 25.04 -0.47 -3.96
CA GLY A 632 25.33 -1.77 -3.35
C GLY A 632 26.63 -2.42 -3.81
N VAL A 633 27.41 -1.76 -4.68
CA VAL A 633 28.69 -2.22 -5.22
C VAL A 633 29.66 -1.05 -5.39
N ARG A 634 30.94 -1.27 -5.07
CA ARG A 634 32.01 -0.25 -5.00
C ARG A 634 32.21 0.49 -6.32
N ASP A 635 32.24 -0.22 -7.44
CA ASP A 635 32.54 0.34 -8.77
C ASP A 635 31.55 1.40 -9.23
N LEU A 636 30.31 1.36 -8.73
CA LEU A 636 29.27 2.33 -9.09
C LEU A 636 29.23 3.54 -8.15
N VAL A 637 29.94 3.52 -7.03
CA VAL A 637 29.88 4.60 -6.03
C VAL A 637 30.40 5.92 -6.61
N ILE A 638 31.56 5.91 -7.26
CA ILE A 638 32.17 7.14 -7.82
C ILE A 638 31.30 7.70 -8.97
N PRO A 639 30.93 6.93 -10.01
CA PRO A 639 30.08 7.47 -11.08
C PRO A 639 28.76 8.07 -10.59
N LEU A 640 28.08 7.40 -9.66
CA LEU A 640 26.83 7.90 -9.08
C LEU A 640 27.04 9.14 -8.21
N ALA A 641 28.14 9.22 -7.47
CA ALA A 641 28.51 10.42 -6.71
C ALA A 641 28.74 11.63 -7.62
N LEU A 642 29.43 11.45 -8.75
CA LEU A 642 29.65 12.51 -9.74
C LEU A 642 28.34 12.95 -10.39
N ALA A 643 27.46 12.01 -10.74
CA ALA A 643 26.14 12.31 -11.30
C ALA A 643 25.26 13.09 -10.30
N ALA A 644 25.23 12.67 -9.03
CA ALA A 644 24.52 13.37 -7.97
C ALA A 644 25.04 14.78 -7.74
N THR A 645 26.37 14.93 -7.73
CA THR A 645 27.03 16.23 -7.60
C THR A 645 26.67 17.13 -8.76
N ALA A 646 26.77 16.64 -10.00
CA ALA A 646 26.39 17.38 -11.21
C ALA A 646 24.91 17.79 -11.24
N ALA A 647 24.01 16.96 -10.69
CA ALA A 647 22.58 17.25 -10.55
C ALA A 647 22.26 18.31 -9.47
N GLY A 648 23.26 18.73 -8.69
CA GLY A 648 23.17 19.83 -7.74
C GLY A 648 22.99 19.41 -6.28
N ALA A 649 23.41 18.19 -5.89
CA ALA A 649 23.42 17.78 -4.49
C ALA A 649 24.24 18.73 -3.60
N ASP A 650 23.85 18.91 -2.35
CA ASP A 650 24.53 19.76 -1.37
C ASP A 650 25.72 19.05 -0.69
N GLY A 651 25.82 17.73 -0.85
CA GLY A 651 26.87 16.89 -0.30
C GLY A 651 26.64 15.41 -0.58
N LEU A 652 27.51 14.57 -0.03
CA LEU A 652 27.44 13.10 -0.16
C LEU A 652 27.62 12.44 1.20
N ILE A 653 27.01 11.27 1.36
CA ILE A 653 27.35 10.33 2.42
C ILE A 653 27.81 9.02 1.79
N VAL A 654 29.08 8.68 1.97
CA VAL A 654 29.71 7.49 1.36
C VAL A 654 30.25 6.56 2.43
N GLU A 655 30.33 5.28 2.12
CA GLU A 655 30.96 4.28 2.99
C GLU A 655 32.42 4.08 2.60
N ALA A 656 33.29 4.09 3.61
CA ALA A 656 34.71 3.81 3.45
C ALA A 656 35.20 2.94 4.59
N HIS A 657 36.08 2.00 4.30
CA HIS A 657 36.68 1.11 5.29
C HIS A 657 38.20 1.01 5.04
N PRO A 658 39.05 1.01 6.09
CA PRO A 658 40.50 0.86 5.90
C PRO A 658 40.87 -0.47 5.22
N ARG A 659 40.10 -1.52 5.51
CA ARG A 659 40.25 -2.88 4.95
C ARG A 659 38.89 -3.44 4.55
N PRO A 660 38.31 -3.04 3.40
CA PRO A 660 36.93 -3.41 3.06
C PRO A 660 36.67 -4.92 3.03
N GLU A 661 37.65 -5.72 2.62
CA GLU A 661 37.55 -7.18 2.55
C GLU A 661 37.35 -7.85 3.93
N GLU A 662 37.77 -7.19 5.00
CA GLU A 662 37.63 -7.66 6.39
C GLU A 662 36.35 -7.13 7.07
N ALA A 663 35.59 -6.25 6.41
CA ALA A 663 34.46 -5.58 7.03
C ALA A 663 33.33 -6.56 7.37
N LEU A 664 32.78 -6.43 8.58
CA LEU A 664 31.67 -7.25 9.08
C LEU A 664 30.34 -6.90 8.41
N CYS A 665 30.24 -5.74 7.76
CA CYS A 665 29.01 -5.21 7.18
C CYS A 665 29.27 -4.45 5.87
N ASP A 666 28.44 -4.72 4.85
CA ASP A 666 28.38 -3.98 3.58
C ASP A 666 29.76 -3.81 2.87
N LYS A 667 30.60 -4.85 2.94
CA LYS A 667 31.96 -4.87 2.35
C LYS A 667 32.01 -4.52 0.85
N ASP A 668 30.98 -4.92 0.10
CA ASP A 668 30.95 -4.81 -1.36
C ASP A 668 30.77 -3.38 -1.85
N GLN A 669 30.25 -2.47 -1.01
CA GLN A 669 30.01 -1.06 -1.33
C GLN A 669 30.97 -0.07 -0.63
N ALA A 670 31.83 -0.58 0.28
CA ALA A 670 32.76 0.25 1.03
C ALA A 670 33.99 0.62 0.17
N LEU A 671 34.28 1.92 0.08
CA LEU A 671 35.45 2.46 -0.62
C LEU A 671 36.74 2.21 0.18
N THR A 672 37.83 1.96 -0.54
CA THR A 672 39.19 1.99 -0.01
C THR A 672 39.67 3.44 0.13
N ARG A 673 40.86 3.62 0.71
CA ARG A 673 41.55 4.93 0.71
C ARG A 673 41.76 5.48 -0.70
N GLY A 674 42.22 4.64 -1.64
CA GLY A 674 42.48 5.04 -3.02
C GLY A 674 41.22 5.52 -3.72
N ASP A 675 40.12 4.76 -3.58
CA ASP A 675 38.82 5.13 -4.16
C ASP A 675 38.28 6.44 -3.59
N LEU A 676 38.49 6.70 -2.29
CA LEU A 676 38.05 7.94 -1.64
C LEU A 676 38.89 9.14 -2.09
N GLU A 677 40.21 8.97 -2.25
CA GLU A 677 41.09 10.00 -2.83
C GLU A 677 40.70 10.31 -4.29
N GLU A 678 40.41 9.28 -5.08
CA GLU A 678 39.91 9.41 -6.45
C GLU A 678 38.57 10.15 -6.49
N LEU A 679 37.61 9.76 -5.65
CA LEU A 679 36.32 10.43 -5.53
C LEU A 679 36.50 11.92 -5.26
N ILE A 680 37.28 12.27 -4.24
CA ILE A 680 37.51 13.67 -3.86
C ILE A 680 38.19 14.44 -4.98
N HIS A 681 39.15 13.85 -5.68
CA HIS A 681 39.79 14.46 -6.83
C HIS A 681 38.78 14.73 -7.96
N ALA A 682 37.95 13.74 -8.29
CA ALA A 682 36.95 13.82 -9.35
C ALA A 682 35.80 14.79 -9.05
N LEU A 683 35.46 15.00 -7.77
CA LEU A 683 34.43 15.97 -7.35
C LEU A 683 34.86 17.42 -7.56
N ARG A 684 36.14 17.76 -7.35
CA ARG A 684 36.66 19.15 -7.42
C ARG A 684 36.22 19.93 -8.66
N PRO A 685 36.43 19.45 -9.90
CA PRO A 685 36.03 20.22 -11.09
C PRO A 685 34.52 20.45 -11.17
N ILE A 686 33.70 19.47 -10.75
CA ILE A 686 32.23 19.58 -10.80
C ILE A 686 31.74 20.60 -9.76
N VAL A 687 32.26 20.52 -8.54
CA VAL A 687 31.92 21.44 -7.44
C VAL A 687 32.36 22.87 -7.78
N ALA A 688 33.56 23.03 -8.33
CA ALA A 688 34.06 24.34 -8.77
C ALA A 688 33.21 24.93 -9.92
N ALA A 689 32.78 24.12 -10.88
CA ALA A 689 31.91 24.55 -11.97
C ALA A 689 30.53 25.06 -11.48
N GLN A 690 30.10 24.66 -10.29
CA GLN A 690 28.88 25.13 -9.63
C GLN A 690 29.11 26.36 -8.73
N GLY A 691 30.32 26.91 -8.68
CA GLY A 691 30.68 28.04 -7.83
C GLY A 691 30.75 27.68 -6.33
N ARG A 692 31.03 26.42 -6.02
CA ARG A 692 31.08 25.88 -4.64
C ARG A 692 32.51 25.45 -4.30
N THR A 693 32.76 25.25 -3.01
CA THR A 693 34.04 24.74 -2.50
C THR A 693 33.84 23.35 -1.91
N LEU A 694 34.83 22.46 -2.05
CA LEU A 694 34.82 21.12 -1.46
C LEU A 694 35.49 21.13 -0.08
#